data_AF-Q2IPN1-F1
#
_entry.id   AF-Q2IPN1-F1
#
_cell.length_a   1.000
_cell.length_b   1.000
_cell.length_c   1.000
_cell.angle_alpha   90.00
_cell.angle_beta   90.00
_cell.angle_gamma   90.00
#
_symmetry.space_group_name_H-M   'P 1'
#
loop_
_entity.id
_entity.type
_entity.pdbx_description
1 polymer ?
#
loop_
_entity_poly.entity_id
_entity_poly.type
_entity_poly.pdbx_seq_one_letter_code
_entity_poly.pdbx_strand_id
1 'polypeptide(L)'
;MRYRRVLALVEQGADAGPALGAVRALAPEAESLGVVACPPLRPRPWLPGAAAPAPAGVAEAGWLERLRQDAAPLAPRLAIGAVPDLDPAALAALADDREVDLVVAGPLPAAGGAALSALRRLRPVAVAWIPPAAAAAAARAGGPARELLCVAPGERARAALAGFLRDHGDPGQRVTLLSLAAPSRGEVAVALEVAGIRAPVELAGGFGAGTWRTLEAVARERRLDLVVLSRCPGALLRGAPWPAPLLVLPPAVPTRSVLRRPLDVPDLLDGGGPVRLRVGYAYGIGRNPPVEDQELALVADGRVVARVRTRGGEAELPAGLAAGSLGVFRARDAGGLDPVAAVERQVAVIRPGALPLLPFDAELGPEDLAVLAGLDGAEPLAVRLRPTRSCHLVRERLCAAGLAPRVVDASAVLDEGEAADVGEAHDAVRLARVGGRLRAAGFPVAAIVHRGPHPPAAIGFDALEAHQLAGRAWRAPPPAPRPASLDARLDAATAAPAIEGNRVELELENATARRWLLEAIRGARRTLHLQVYLATDDGVGRRVEAALAGAGRRGVTVRVLVDSLHGLHGSFGLQNPLLSRLAARPGVEVRVSRPVAAVPSVEDLKQRDHRKLVVADGEVALVGGRNLAHEYYTGFDEVRVGPRTPWREVPWLDGGARVRGPAVAAVERAFLEAWTGAGGAPFDVTEPGAAGAQRVRVVVHRGLRDASTLEAYLALVESARHRLLAVNGFPLLLELEHALARALRRGVRVQVLFGEVTPTHGGEPFEGPWATARTAATWLVHSRIDALVAAGAEAWLLAVRDVPGWSPELGLVRPHVHAKAMIADGRACAVGSANLDVTASYWEDELLLVVEDEAAAGAFEARVQALLAGSTRVDRADPAWQRRVRARDWARHWPGILSI
;
A
#
# COMPACT_ATOMS: atom_id res chain seq x y z
N MET A 1 -33.21 4.64 25.80
CA MET A 1 -33.90 4.59 24.48
C MET A 1 -34.68 5.88 24.27
N ARG A 2 -34.70 6.42 23.06
CA ARG A 2 -35.07 7.83 22.77
C ARG A 2 -36.19 7.96 21.73
N TYR A 3 -37.25 7.17 21.87
CA TYR A 3 -38.47 7.36 21.05
C TYR A 3 -39.30 8.50 21.66
N ARG A 4 -39.81 9.41 20.82
CA ARG A 4 -40.50 10.64 21.28
C ARG A 4 -41.98 10.63 20.99
N ARG A 5 -42.42 9.98 19.91
CA ARG A 5 -43.82 9.98 19.45
C ARG A 5 -44.31 8.54 19.38
N VAL A 6 -45.03 8.13 20.42
CA VAL A 6 -45.37 6.73 20.64
C VAL A 6 -46.86 6.48 20.39
N LEU A 7 -47.19 5.37 19.75
CA LEU A 7 -48.55 4.86 19.60
C LEU A 7 -48.69 3.52 20.32
N ALA A 8 -49.41 3.47 21.44
CA ALA A 8 -49.72 2.25 22.17
C ALA A 8 -51.05 1.65 21.71
N LEU A 9 -51.03 0.40 21.26
CA LEU A 9 -52.22 -0.39 20.92
C LEU A 9 -52.57 -1.27 22.12
N VAL A 10 -53.76 -1.10 22.66
CA VAL A 10 -54.28 -1.85 23.81
C VAL A 10 -55.59 -2.50 23.43
N GLU A 11 -55.83 -3.73 23.87
CA GLU A 11 -57.12 -4.38 23.64
C GLU A 11 -58.17 -3.76 24.57
N GLN A 12 -59.34 -3.46 24.01
CA GLN A 12 -60.44 -2.82 24.72
C GLN A 12 -60.92 -3.70 25.89
N GLY A 13 -60.90 -3.13 27.10
CA GLY A 13 -61.25 -3.85 28.32
C GLY A 13 -60.15 -4.74 28.91
N ALA A 14 -58.97 -4.85 28.27
CA ALA A 14 -57.83 -5.59 28.78
C ALA A 14 -56.94 -4.74 29.71
N ASP A 15 -56.02 -5.40 30.42
CA ASP A 15 -54.96 -4.74 31.19
C ASP A 15 -53.97 -4.04 30.25
N ALA A 16 -53.92 -2.71 30.34
CA ALA A 16 -52.98 -1.88 29.58
C ALA A 16 -51.58 -1.81 30.22
N GLY A 17 -51.43 -2.27 31.47
CA GLY A 17 -50.19 -2.26 32.24
C GLY A 17 -48.97 -2.77 31.47
N PRO A 18 -49.05 -3.91 30.75
CA PRO A 18 -47.94 -4.39 29.92
C PRO A 18 -47.53 -3.42 28.80
N ALA A 19 -48.50 -2.85 28.08
CA ALA A 19 -48.23 -1.89 27.00
C ALA A 19 -47.62 -0.60 27.54
N LEU A 20 -48.21 -0.05 28.59
CA LEU A 20 -47.73 1.17 29.25
C LEU A 20 -46.37 0.97 29.94
N GLY A 21 -46.11 -0.20 30.49
CA GLY A 21 -44.82 -0.59 31.03
C GLY A 21 -43.74 -0.69 29.96
N ALA A 22 -44.06 -1.23 28.78
CA ALA A 22 -43.14 -1.22 27.64
C ALA A 22 -42.88 0.19 27.09
N VAL A 23 -43.90 1.08 27.07
CA VAL A 23 -43.69 2.51 26.77
C VAL A 23 -42.70 3.11 27.76
N ARG A 24 -42.86 2.85 29.06
CA ARG A 24 -41.93 3.28 30.12
C ARG A 24 -40.49 2.80 29.88
N ALA A 25 -40.32 1.56 29.42
CA ALA A 25 -39.01 0.96 29.17
C ALA A 25 -38.33 1.46 27.88
N LEU A 26 -39.11 1.70 26.82
CA LEU A 26 -38.63 2.02 25.47
C LEU A 26 -38.61 3.52 25.16
N ALA A 27 -39.50 4.28 25.79
CA ALA A 27 -39.71 5.70 25.54
C ALA A 27 -39.91 6.48 26.86
N PRO A 28 -38.94 6.43 27.80
CA PRO A 28 -39.04 7.13 29.09
C PRO A 28 -39.12 8.66 28.96
N GLU A 29 -38.75 9.21 27.80
CA GLU A 29 -38.77 10.64 27.46
C GLU A 29 -39.77 10.94 26.33
N ALA A 30 -40.88 10.20 26.27
CA ALA A 30 -41.90 10.42 25.23
C ALA A 30 -42.47 11.84 25.33
N GLU A 31 -42.47 12.57 24.21
CA GLU A 31 -43.09 13.89 24.08
C GLU A 31 -44.59 13.79 23.81
N SER A 32 -45.01 12.71 23.13
CA SER A 32 -46.42 12.40 22.90
C SER A 32 -46.70 10.91 22.93
N LEU A 33 -47.84 10.55 23.51
CA LEU A 33 -48.37 9.19 23.56
C LEU A 33 -49.80 9.19 22.99
N GLY A 34 -49.99 8.50 21.87
CA GLY A 34 -51.30 8.08 21.41
C GLY A 34 -51.62 6.70 22.00
N VAL A 35 -52.76 6.52 22.66
CA VAL A 35 -53.24 5.19 23.07
C VAL A 35 -54.49 4.87 22.27
N VAL A 36 -54.45 3.77 21.53
CA VAL A 36 -55.54 3.31 20.68
C VAL A 36 -56.09 2.00 21.24
N ALA A 37 -57.35 2.05 21.66
CA ALA A 37 -58.11 0.85 22.01
C ALA A 37 -58.52 0.11 20.73
N CYS A 38 -58.11 -1.15 20.62
CA CYS A 38 -58.49 -2.05 19.54
C CYS A 38 -59.56 -3.03 20.05
N PRO A 39 -60.55 -3.41 19.24
CA PRO A 39 -61.51 -4.44 19.62
C PRO A 39 -60.81 -5.79 19.81
N PRO A 40 -61.39 -6.72 20.59
CA PRO A 40 -60.84 -8.05 20.80
C PRO A 40 -60.62 -8.78 19.47
N LEU A 41 -59.37 -9.19 19.19
CA LEU A 41 -59.02 -9.94 17.99
C LEU A 41 -59.64 -11.34 18.04
N ARG A 42 -60.68 -11.60 17.25
CA ARG A 42 -61.27 -12.93 17.15
C ARG A 42 -60.34 -13.90 16.41
N PRO A 43 -60.22 -15.17 16.83
CA PRO A 43 -59.72 -16.22 15.96
C PRO A 43 -60.59 -16.32 14.71
N ARG A 44 -59.98 -16.59 13.54
CA ARG A 44 -60.72 -16.73 12.28
C ARG A 44 -61.84 -17.80 12.38
N PRO A 45 -62.91 -17.70 11.57
CA PRO A 45 -64.24 -18.27 11.86
C PRO A 45 -64.39 -19.80 11.82
N TRP A 46 -63.31 -20.57 11.71
CA TRP A 46 -63.37 -22.03 11.56
C TRP A 46 -63.25 -22.79 12.90
N LEU A 47 -63.39 -22.09 14.03
CA LEU A 47 -63.55 -22.65 15.38
C LEU A 47 -64.89 -22.18 15.96
N PRO A 48 -65.84 -23.09 16.31
CA PRO A 48 -67.12 -22.69 16.91
C PRO A 48 -66.93 -22.34 18.39
N GLY A 49 -67.43 -21.18 18.83
CA GLY A 49 -67.63 -20.92 20.27
C GLY A 49 -67.26 -19.55 20.85
N ALA A 50 -67.36 -18.43 20.12
CA ALA A 50 -67.18 -17.10 20.74
C ALA A 50 -68.37 -16.17 20.45
N ALA A 51 -69.12 -15.83 21.50
CA ALA A 51 -70.25 -14.91 21.48
C ALA A 51 -69.81 -13.45 21.18
N ALA A 52 -70.74 -12.66 20.63
CA ALA A 52 -70.53 -11.23 20.40
C ALA A 52 -70.42 -10.45 21.73
N PRO A 53 -69.56 -9.41 21.83
CA PRO A 53 -69.56 -8.57 23.02
C PRO A 53 -70.85 -7.74 23.10
N ALA A 54 -71.32 -7.54 24.33
CA ALA A 54 -72.44 -6.67 24.65
C ALA A 54 -72.10 -5.18 24.43
N PRO A 55 -73.09 -4.28 24.26
CA PRO A 55 -72.83 -2.88 23.96
C PRO A 55 -72.09 -2.16 25.09
N ALA A 56 -71.16 -1.29 24.68
CA ALA A 56 -70.47 -0.28 25.45
C ALA A 56 -71.36 0.47 26.46
N GLY A 57 -71.13 0.28 27.77
CA GLY A 57 -71.81 1.05 28.82
C GLY A 57 -71.00 1.04 30.11
N VAL A 58 -70.89 2.21 30.78
CA VAL A 58 -70.29 2.57 32.09
C VAL A 58 -68.93 1.93 32.47
N ALA A 59 -68.77 0.62 32.36
CA ALA A 59 -67.51 -0.11 32.51
C ALA A 59 -66.44 0.33 31.51
N GLU A 60 -66.82 0.69 30.28
CA GLU A 60 -65.90 1.21 29.27
C GLU A 60 -65.44 2.63 29.56
N ALA A 61 -66.35 3.50 30.04
CA ALA A 61 -65.99 4.84 30.49
C ALA A 61 -65.02 4.79 31.69
N GLY A 62 -65.27 3.88 32.65
CA GLY A 62 -64.36 3.66 33.78
C GLY A 62 -63.02 3.03 33.39
N TRP A 63 -62.98 2.20 32.34
CA TRP A 63 -61.73 1.65 31.81
C TRP A 63 -60.91 2.70 31.07
N LEU A 64 -61.53 3.53 30.21
CA LEU A 64 -60.88 4.64 29.52
C LEU A 64 -60.32 5.68 30.50
N GLU A 65 -61.03 5.95 31.59
CA GLU A 65 -60.56 6.89 32.63
C GLU A 65 -59.34 6.35 33.37
N ARG A 66 -59.36 5.06 33.77
CA ARG A 66 -58.18 4.40 34.36
C ARG A 66 -57.00 4.38 33.39
N LEU A 67 -57.24 4.05 32.13
CA LEU A 67 -56.22 4.08 31.08
C LEU A 67 -55.60 5.48 30.93
N ARG A 68 -56.43 6.52 31.02
CA ARG A 68 -55.97 7.92 30.98
C ARG A 68 -55.09 8.26 32.18
N GLN A 69 -55.50 7.85 33.38
CA GLN A 69 -54.75 8.05 34.61
C GLN A 69 -53.39 7.32 34.56
N ASP A 70 -53.36 6.07 34.07
CA ASP A 70 -52.15 5.26 33.99
C ASP A 70 -51.19 5.74 32.88
N ALA A 71 -51.71 6.31 31.79
CA ALA A 71 -50.91 6.80 30.67
C ALA A 71 -50.44 8.25 30.84
N ALA A 72 -51.14 9.08 31.62
CA ALA A 72 -50.80 10.50 31.81
C ALA A 72 -49.36 10.77 32.30
N PRO A 73 -48.76 9.96 33.19
CA PRO A 73 -47.38 10.16 33.63
C PRO A 73 -46.32 9.88 32.55
N LEU A 74 -46.69 9.25 31.44
CA LEU A 74 -45.73 8.72 30.45
C LEU A 74 -45.33 9.74 29.38
N ALA A 75 -46.18 10.72 29.09
CA ALA A 75 -45.91 11.76 28.10
C ALA A 75 -46.74 13.01 28.39
N PRO A 76 -46.21 14.21 28.15
CA PRO A 76 -46.93 15.47 28.38
C PRO A 76 -48.10 15.67 27.41
N ARG A 77 -48.05 15.07 26.21
CA ARG A 77 -49.16 15.08 25.24
C ARG A 77 -49.78 13.70 25.13
N LEU A 78 -50.93 13.50 25.76
CA LEU A 78 -51.68 12.24 25.73
C LEU A 78 -52.94 12.37 24.87
N ALA A 79 -53.12 11.43 23.94
CA ALA A 79 -54.35 11.32 23.16
C ALA A 79 -54.85 9.87 23.19
N ILE A 80 -56.09 9.67 23.62
CA ILE A 80 -56.73 8.35 23.67
C ILE A 80 -57.83 8.28 22.62
N GLY A 81 -57.86 7.20 21.85
CA GLY A 81 -58.88 6.93 20.85
C GLY A 81 -59.20 5.45 20.75
N ALA A 82 -60.17 5.11 19.92
CA ALA A 82 -60.51 3.74 19.56
C ALA A 82 -60.51 3.59 18.04
N VAL A 83 -60.10 2.43 17.54
CA VAL A 83 -60.22 2.07 16.12
C VAL A 83 -61.21 0.93 15.95
N PRO A 84 -62.00 0.90 14.85
CA PRO A 84 -63.01 -0.14 14.63
C PRO A 84 -62.42 -1.51 14.30
N ASP A 85 -61.18 -1.57 13.79
CA ASP A 85 -60.43 -2.80 13.55
C ASP A 85 -58.91 -2.50 13.50
N LEU A 86 -58.08 -3.54 13.64
CA LEU A 86 -56.62 -3.52 13.52
C LEU A 86 -56.18 -3.53 12.04
N ASP A 87 -56.74 -2.62 11.24
CA ASP A 87 -56.36 -2.44 9.83
C ASP A 87 -54.97 -1.80 9.70
N PRO A 88 -53.99 -2.47 9.05
CA PRO A 88 -52.65 -1.93 8.86
C PRO A 88 -52.60 -0.59 8.11
N ALA A 89 -53.52 -0.34 7.18
CA ALA A 89 -53.53 0.91 6.41
C ALA A 89 -54.02 2.10 7.26
N ALA A 90 -55.10 1.91 8.04
CA ALA A 90 -55.56 2.91 9.00
C ALA A 90 -54.50 3.22 10.07
N LEU A 91 -53.80 2.20 10.58
CA LEU A 91 -52.70 2.39 11.53
C LEU A 91 -51.51 3.12 10.91
N ALA A 92 -51.20 2.88 9.64
CA ALA A 92 -50.16 3.62 8.92
C ALA A 92 -50.52 5.11 8.78
N ALA A 93 -51.75 5.41 8.35
CA ALA A 93 -52.24 6.78 8.22
C ALA A 93 -52.26 7.52 9.56
N LEU A 94 -52.72 6.86 10.63
CA LEU A 94 -52.73 7.44 11.98
C LEU A 94 -51.30 7.71 12.49
N ALA A 95 -50.39 6.78 12.22
CA ALA A 95 -48.99 6.99 12.54
C ALA A 95 -48.43 8.18 11.74
N ASP A 96 -48.85 8.40 10.47
CA ASP A 96 -48.30 9.44 9.55
C ASP A 96 -48.74 10.82 10.04
N ASP A 97 -50.04 10.97 10.30
CA ASP A 97 -50.64 12.17 10.89
C ASP A 97 -49.94 12.62 12.18
N ARG A 98 -49.50 11.66 12.99
CA ARG A 98 -48.90 11.91 14.30
C ARG A 98 -47.38 11.77 14.34
N GLU A 99 -46.75 11.57 13.19
CA GLU A 99 -45.30 11.37 13.05
C GLU A 99 -44.70 10.33 14.02
N VAL A 100 -45.45 9.26 14.29
CA VAL A 100 -45.09 8.20 15.26
C VAL A 100 -43.75 7.54 14.90
N ASP A 101 -42.84 7.47 15.86
CA ASP A 101 -41.54 6.79 15.70
C ASP A 101 -41.50 5.40 16.36
N LEU A 102 -42.43 5.09 17.27
CA LEU A 102 -42.60 3.79 17.90
C LEU A 102 -44.08 3.39 18.04
N VAL A 103 -44.41 2.18 17.59
CA VAL A 103 -45.71 1.54 17.90
C VAL A 103 -45.49 0.46 18.95
N VAL A 104 -46.17 0.56 20.09
CA VAL A 104 -46.14 -0.46 21.15
C VAL A 104 -47.46 -1.21 21.12
N ALA A 105 -47.43 -2.51 20.88
CA ALA A 105 -48.60 -3.35 20.97
C ALA A 105 -48.58 -4.14 22.28
N GLY A 106 -49.66 -4.01 23.05
CA GLY A 106 -49.95 -4.82 24.23
C GLY A 106 -49.99 -6.32 23.93
N PRO A 107 -50.40 -7.16 24.90
CA PRO A 107 -50.48 -8.61 24.73
C PRO A 107 -51.50 -8.99 23.66
N LEU A 108 -51.06 -9.02 22.39
CA LEU A 108 -51.88 -9.39 21.25
C LEU A 108 -51.63 -10.86 20.87
N PRO A 109 -52.68 -11.61 20.48
CA PRO A 109 -52.54 -12.93 19.88
C PRO A 109 -51.68 -12.92 18.61
N ALA A 110 -51.25 -14.09 18.14
CA ALA A 110 -50.41 -14.23 16.94
C ALA A 110 -50.98 -13.53 15.68
N ALA A 111 -52.31 -13.40 15.57
CA ALA A 111 -52.99 -12.65 14.51
C ALA A 111 -52.65 -11.15 14.52
N GLY A 112 -52.51 -10.52 15.70
CA GLY A 112 -52.08 -9.13 15.84
C GLY A 112 -50.64 -8.90 15.39
N GLY A 113 -49.75 -9.89 15.61
CA GLY A 113 -48.39 -9.87 15.06
C GLY A 113 -48.33 -9.80 13.53
N ALA A 114 -49.30 -10.39 12.83
CA ALA A 114 -49.39 -10.30 11.37
C ALA A 114 -49.81 -8.90 10.89
N ALA A 115 -50.73 -8.23 11.61
CA ALA A 115 -51.14 -6.85 11.32
C ALA A 115 -49.98 -5.86 11.55
N LEU A 116 -49.25 -6.01 12.65
CA LEU A 116 -48.03 -5.24 12.93
C LEU A 116 -46.93 -5.45 11.88
N SER A 117 -46.78 -6.68 11.40
CA SER A 117 -45.88 -7.01 10.30
C SER A 117 -46.31 -6.34 8.98
N ALA A 118 -47.62 -6.23 8.73
CA ALA A 118 -48.17 -5.53 7.57
C ALA A 118 -48.00 -4.00 7.68
N LEU A 119 -48.21 -3.42 8.86
CA LEU A 119 -47.95 -2.00 9.13
C LEU A 119 -46.51 -1.61 8.76
N ARG A 120 -45.54 -2.44 9.16
CA ARG A 120 -44.11 -2.23 8.83
C ARG A 120 -43.79 -2.30 7.33
N ARG A 121 -44.66 -2.89 6.50
CA ARG A 121 -44.52 -2.88 5.04
C ARG A 121 -45.06 -1.59 4.40
N LEU A 122 -46.05 -0.98 5.04
CA LEU A 122 -46.66 0.27 4.59
C LEU A 122 -45.87 1.49 5.07
N ARG A 123 -45.33 1.42 6.28
CA ARG A 123 -44.58 2.50 6.93
C ARG A 123 -43.31 1.99 7.61
N PRO A 124 -42.15 2.63 7.42
CA PRO A 124 -40.91 2.26 8.11
C PRO A 124 -40.90 2.75 9.57
N VAL A 125 -41.67 2.11 10.45
CA VAL A 125 -41.76 2.43 11.89
C VAL A 125 -41.22 1.30 12.77
N ALA A 126 -40.68 1.63 13.95
CA ALA A 126 -40.31 0.66 14.95
C ALA A 126 -41.57 0.09 15.61
N VAL A 127 -41.60 -1.22 15.86
CA VAL A 127 -42.73 -1.88 16.51
C VAL A 127 -42.26 -2.71 17.70
N ALA A 128 -42.71 -2.38 18.89
CA ALA A 128 -42.59 -3.22 20.06
C ALA A 128 -43.84 -4.10 20.21
N TRP A 129 -43.65 -5.41 20.20
CA TRP A 129 -44.73 -6.37 20.44
C TRP A 129 -44.49 -7.08 21.78
N ILE A 130 -45.51 -7.10 22.63
CA ILE A 130 -45.47 -7.78 23.91
C ILE A 130 -46.20 -9.12 23.75
N PRO A 131 -45.49 -10.26 23.77
CA PRO A 131 -46.14 -11.56 23.76
C PRO A 131 -46.83 -11.82 25.11
N PRO A 132 -47.89 -12.64 25.16
CA PRO A 132 -48.59 -12.95 26.42
C PRO A 132 -47.67 -13.46 27.53
N ALA A 133 -46.64 -14.25 27.19
CA ALA A 133 -45.65 -14.76 28.14
C ALA A 133 -44.78 -13.66 28.79
N ALA A 134 -44.65 -12.49 28.16
CA ALA A 134 -43.88 -11.35 28.67
C ALA A 134 -44.75 -10.30 29.37
N ALA A 135 -46.08 -10.45 29.39
CA ALA A 135 -47.01 -9.41 29.85
C ALA A 135 -46.76 -9.00 31.30
N ALA A 136 -46.59 -9.97 32.20
CA ALA A 136 -46.32 -9.72 33.62
C ALA A 136 -44.95 -9.04 33.86
N ALA A 137 -43.94 -9.36 33.05
CA ALA A 137 -42.62 -8.74 33.12
C ALA A 137 -42.68 -7.29 32.60
N ALA A 138 -43.33 -7.07 31.46
CA ALA A 138 -43.52 -5.75 30.87
C ALA A 138 -44.28 -4.80 31.80
N ALA A 139 -45.34 -5.28 32.47
CA ALA A 139 -46.13 -4.47 33.39
C ALA A 139 -45.33 -4.00 34.63
N ARG A 140 -44.32 -4.76 35.05
CA ARG A 140 -43.45 -4.43 36.19
C ARG A 140 -42.25 -3.57 35.83
N ALA A 141 -42.11 -3.15 34.57
CA ALA A 141 -41.00 -2.32 34.12
C ALA A 141 -41.00 -0.96 34.86
N GLY A 142 -40.02 -0.77 35.74
CA GLY A 142 -39.85 0.44 36.56
C GLY A 142 -38.92 1.50 35.94
N GLY A 143 -38.40 1.27 34.74
CA GLY A 143 -37.42 2.15 34.11
C GLY A 143 -36.91 1.62 32.76
N PRO A 144 -35.88 2.26 32.17
CA PRO A 144 -35.35 1.88 30.87
C PRO A 144 -34.75 0.47 30.87
N ALA A 145 -34.91 -0.26 29.76
CA ALA A 145 -34.36 -1.61 29.61
C ALA A 145 -32.83 -1.62 29.77
N ARG A 146 -32.31 -2.56 30.59
CA ARG A 146 -30.90 -2.72 30.96
C ARG A 146 -30.26 -3.95 30.32
N GLU A 147 -30.97 -5.07 30.24
CA GLU A 147 -30.48 -6.33 29.64
C GLU A 147 -31.13 -6.56 28.26
N LEU A 148 -30.36 -6.34 27.18
CA LEU A 148 -30.85 -6.41 25.80
C LEU A 148 -30.29 -7.64 25.07
N LEU A 149 -31.12 -8.34 24.32
CA LEU A 149 -30.71 -9.35 23.34
C LEU A 149 -30.93 -8.83 21.91
N CYS A 150 -29.86 -8.55 21.18
CA CYS A 150 -29.90 -8.13 19.78
C CYS A 150 -29.66 -9.32 18.85
N VAL A 151 -30.59 -9.60 17.94
CA VAL A 151 -30.48 -10.74 17.01
C VAL A 151 -30.20 -10.26 15.58
N ALA A 152 -29.02 -10.60 15.07
CA ALA A 152 -28.47 -10.16 13.81
C ALA A 152 -28.22 -11.31 12.83
N PRO A 153 -29.24 -11.77 12.07
CA PRO A 153 -29.08 -12.88 11.12
C PRO A 153 -28.21 -12.57 9.88
N GLY A 154 -27.54 -11.42 9.80
CA GLY A 154 -26.68 -11.08 8.67
C GLY A 154 -26.25 -9.61 8.70
N GLU A 155 -25.50 -9.19 7.69
CA GLU A 155 -24.84 -7.89 7.67
C GLU A 155 -25.83 -6.71 7.75
N ARG A 156 -26.91 -6.77 6.97
CA ARG A 156 -27.98 -5.76 7.00
C ARG A 156 -28.63 -5.64 8.37
N ALA A 157 -28.77 -6.77 9.08
CA ALA A 157 -29.31 -6.78 10.43
C ALA A 157 -28.34 -6.15 11.43
N ARG A 158 -27.03 -6.44 11.30
CA ARG A 158 -25.98 -5.82 12.11
C ARG A 158 -25.94 -4.31 11.92
N ALA A 159 -26.01 -3.83 10.67
CA ALA A 159 -26.06 -2.40 10.36
C ALA A 159 -27.26 -1.68 11.02
N ALA A 160 -28.47 -2.26 10.91
CA ALA A 160 -29.67 -1.71 11.55
C ALA A 160 -29.56 -1.69 13.08
N LEU A 161 -29.03 -2.76 13.68
CA LEU A 161 -28.79 -2.83 15.12
C LEU A 161 -27.71 -1.87 15.58
N ALA A 162 -26.66 -1.65 14.79
CA ALA A 162 -25.61 -0.69 15.09
C ALA A 162 -26.18 0.75 15.13
N GLY A 163 -27.00 1.13 14.15
CA GLY A 163 -27.71 2.42 14.16
C GLY A 163 -28.61 2.55 15.39
N PHE A 164 -29.40 1.51 15.71
CA PHE A 164 -30.23 1.49 16.92
C PHE A 164 -29.41 1.68 18.20
N LEU A 165 -28.31 0.95 18.37
CA LEU A 165 -27.47 1.03 19.56
C LEU A 165 -26.73 2.37 19.66
N ARG A 166 -26.37 2.99 18.53
CA ARG A 166 -25.81 4.34 18.51
C ARG A 166 -26.82 5.38 19.01
N ASP A 167 -28.06 5.29 18.53
CA ASP A 167 -29.09 6.32 18.78
C ASP A 167 -29.81 6.12 20.12
N HIS A 168 -29.84 4.88 20.64
CA HIS A 168 -30.64 4.50 21.80
C HIS A 168 -29.88 3.77 22.90
N GLY A 169 -28.64 3.34 22.64
CA GLY A 169 -27.79 2.64 23.59
C GLY A 169 -27.22 3.57 24.66
N ASP A 170 -26.99 3.01 25.86
CA ASP A 170 -26.42 3.71 27.01
C ASP A 170 -25.34 2.85 27.69
N PRO A 171 -24.27 3.44 28.29
CA PRO A 171 -23.21 2.68 28.97
C PRO A 171 -23.71 1.78 30.10
N GLY A 172 -24.85 2.10 30.72
CA GLY A 172 -25.45 1.29 31.77
C GLY A 172 -26.35 0.15 31.27
N GLN A 173 -26.39 -0.12 29.96
CA GLN A 173 -27.06 -1.29 29.38
C GLN A 173 -26.05 -2.41 29.13
N ARG A 174 -26.46 -3.67 29.25
CA ARG A 174 -25.71 -4.84 28.79
C ARG A 174 -26.39 -5.38 27.55
N VAL A 175 -25.64 -5.47 26.46
CA VAL A 175 -26.16 -5.92 25.17
C VAL A 175 -25.54 -7.26 24.84
N THR A 176 -26.38 -8.27 24.63
CA THR A 176 -25.96 -9.55 24.07
C THR A 176 -26.28 -9.55 22.59
N LEU A 177 -25.25 -9.65 21.73
CA LEU A 177 -25.41 -9.77 20.28
C LEU A 177 -25.33 -11.24 19.85
N LEU A 178 -26.36 -11.70 19.16
CA LEU A 178 -26.45 -13.04 18.59
C LEU A 178 -26.44 -12.93 17.06
N SER A 179 -25.39 -13.46 16.40
CA SER A 179 -25.12 -13.27 14.96
C SER A 179 -24.89 -14.59 14.21
N LEU A 180 -25.39 -14.68 12.96
CA LEU A 180 -25.29 -15.87 12.08
C LEU A 180 -23.85 -16.29 11.79
N ALA A 181 -23.03 -15.34 11.36
CA ALA A 181 -21.57 -15.47 11.36
C ALA A 181 -21.07 -14.80 12.65
N ALA A 182 -20.35 -15.52 13.50
CA ALA A 182 -19.76 -14.95 14.71
C ALA A 182 -18.52 -14.12 14.32
N PRO A 183 -18.59 -12.78 14.38
CA PRO A 183 -17.39 -11.97 14.21
C PRO A 183 -16.42 -12.25 15.36
N SER A 184 -15.12 -12.06 15.11
CA SER A 184 -14.13 -12.03 16.17
C SER A 184 -14.41 -10.88 17.14
N ARG A 185 -13.91 -10.99 18.38
CA ARG A 185 -14.02 -9.90 19.37
C ARG A 185 -13.41 -8.59 18.87
N GLY A 186 -12.33 -8.67 18.10
CA GLY A 186 -11.67 -7.50 17.50
C GLY A 186 -12.54 -6.81 16.46
N GLU A 187 -13.17 -7.55 15.56
CA GLU A 187 -14.09 -6.99 14.56
C GLU A 187 -15.29 -6.30 15.22
N VAL A 188 -15.81 -6.85 16.31
CA VAL A 188 -16.87 -6.18 17.08
C VAL A 188 -16.38 -4.90 17.70
N ALA A 189 -15.22 -4.90 18.36
CA ALA A 189 -14.68 -3.69 18.98
C ALA A 189 -14.51 -2.54 17.96
N VAL A 190 -13.95 -2.84 16.78
CA VAL A 190 -13.81 -1.90 15.66
C VAL A 190 -15.18 -1.40 15.19
N ALA A 191 -16.15 -2.30 15.02
CA ALA A 191 -17.49 -1.93 14.57
C ALA A 191 -18.23 -1.02 15.56
N LEU A 192 -18.08 -1.27 16.87
CA LEU A 192 -18.67 -0.45 17.92
C LEU A 192 -18.05 0.95 17.93
N GLU A 193 -16.72 1.04 17.80
CA GLU A 193 -16.00 2.31 17.73
C GLU A 193 -16.43 3.14 16.51
N VAL A 194 -16.41 2.54 15.31
CA VAL A 194 -16.85 3.22 14.07
C VAL A 194 -18.30 3.70 14.17
N ALA A 195 -19.17 2.92 14.83
CA ALA A 195 -20.57 3.27 15.01
C ALA A 195 -20.81 4.26 16.17
N GLY A 196 -19.82 4.53 17.03
CA GLY A 196 -19.98 5.36 18.24
C GLY A 196 -20.83 4.72 19.33
N ILE A 197 -20.90 3.38 19.38
CA ILE A 197 -21.73 2.63 20.34
C ILE A 197 -20.98 2.53 21.67
N ARG A 198 -21.56 3.08 22.73
CA ARG A 198 -20.96 3.10 24.07
C ARG A 198 -21.45 1.99 25.00
N ALA A 199 -22.52 1.29 24.62
CA ALA A 199 -23.04 0.19 25.41
C ALA A 199 -22.08 -1.01 25.33
N PRO A 200 -21.76 -1.69 26.45
CA PRO A 200 -21.01 -2.94 26.41
C PRO A 200 -21.79 -4.02 25.65
N VAL A 201 -21.15 -4.57 24.60
CA VAL A 201 -21.72 -5.63 23.75
C VAL A 201 -20.94 -6.92 23.95
N GLU A 202 -21.63 -7.97 24.38
CA GLU A 202 -21.14 -9.33 24.52
C GLU A 202 -21.62 -10.20 23.34
N LEU A 203 -20.74 -11.02 22.77
CA LEU A 203 -21.11 -11.98 21.73
C LEU A 203 -21.56 -13.31 22.37
N ALA A 204 -22.79 -13.74 22.07
CA ALA A 204 -23.29 -15.04 22.49
C ALA A 204 -23.20 -16.07 21.34
N GLY A 205 -22.01 -16.64 21.11
CA GLY A 205 -21.76 -17.83 20.26
C GLY A 205 -22.09 -17.72 18.76
N GLY A 206 -21.57 -18.66 17.95
CA GLY A 206 -21.83 -18.76 16.50
C GLY A 206 -22.90 -19.79 16.13
N PHE A 207 -23.62 -19.57 15.01
CA PHE A 207 -24.69 -20.45 14.56
C PHE A 207 -24.21 -21.84 14.14
N GLY A 208 -24.95 -22.86 14.57
CA GLY A 208 -25.04 -24.19 13.95
C GLY A 208 -26.51 -24.59 13.74
N ALA A 209 -26.80 -25.85 13.40
CA ALA A 209 -28.14 -26.40 13.10
C ALA A 209 -29.18 -26.37 14.26
N GLY A 210 -28.97 -25.51 15.26
CA GLY A 210 -29.80 -25.37 16.45
C GLY A 210 -30.06 -23.91 16.87
N THR A 211 -30.06 -22.94 15.93
CA THR A 211 -30.34 -21.51 16.17
C THR A 211 -31.44 -21.25 17.20
N TRP A 212 -32.51 -22.02 17.11
CA TRP A 212 -33.66 -21.91 18.00
C TRP A 212 -33.30 -22.28 19.44
N ARG A 213 -32.55 -23.36 19.64
CA ARG A 213 -32.09 -23.82 20.96
C ARG A 213 -31.10 -22.85 21.59
N THR A 214 -30.17 -22.27 20.83
CA THR A 214 -29.22 -21.28 21.36
C THR A 214 -29.94 -20.00 21.79
N LEU A 215 -30.87 -19.53 20.97
CA LEU A 215 -31.64 -18.33 21.29
C LEU A 215 -32.60 -18.57 22.48
N GLU A 216 -33.22 -19.75 22.57
CA GLU A 216 -33.98 -20.16 23.76
C GLU A 216 -33.10 -20.31 25.00
N ALA A 217 -31.88 -20.87 24.88
CA ALA A 217 -30.96 -21.05 25.99
C ALA A 217 -30.53 -19.68 26.56
N VAL A 218 -30.09 -18.75 25.69
CA VAL A 218 -29.74 -17.38 26.11
C VAL A 218 -30.93 -16.67 26.76
N ALA A 219 -32.13 -16.85 26.22
CA ALA A 219 -33.35 -16.26 26.78
C ALA A 219 -33.80 -16.90 28.10
N ARG A 220 -33.42 -18.15 28.40
CA ARG A 220 -33.70 -18.82 29.69
C ARG A 220 -32.63 -18.53 30.75
N GLU A 221 -31.37 -18.46 30.35
CA GLU A 221 -30.23 -18.25 31.26
C GLU A 221 -30.12 -16.80 31.73
N ARG A 222 -30.61 -15.84 30.92
CA ARG A 222 -30.54 -14.40 31.24
C ARG A 222 -31.94 -13.83 31.45
N ARG A 223 -32.08 -12.97 32.47
CA ARG A 223 -33.28 -12.14 32.64
C ARG A 223 -33.22 -10.98 31.66
N LEU A 224 -33.84 -11.16 30.49
CA LEU A 224 -33.87 -10.15 29.44
C LEU A 224 -34.97 -9.12 29.70
N ASP A 225 -34.65 -7.84 29.53
CA ASP A 225 -35.63 -6.74 29.55
C ASP A 225 -36.21 -6.48 28.16
N LEU A 226 -35.43 -6.75 27.10
CA LEU A 226 -35.82 -6.50 25.72
C LEU A 226 -35.09 -7.40 24.72
N VAL A 227 -35.82 -7.88 23.71
CA VAL A 227 -35.24 -8.53 22.53
C VAL A 227 -35.39 -7.61 21.32
N VAL A 228 -34.29 -7.28 20.65
CA VAL A 228 -34.25 -6.38 19.49
C VAL A 228 -33.99 -7.16 18.21
N LEU A 229 -34.86 -6.99 17.22
CA LEU A 229 -34.85 -7.69 15.94
C LEU A 229 -34.82 -6.68 14.78
N SER A 230 -33.99 -6.91 13.77
CA SER A 230 -34.03 -6.11 12.52
C SER A 230 -35.17 -6.54 11.58
N ARG A 231 -35.55 -7.81 11.65
CA ARG A 231 -36.65 -8.42 10.89
C ARG A 231 -37.37 -9.42 11.78
N CYS A 232 -38.68 -9.56 11.57
CA CYS A 232 -39.50 -10.51 12.29
C CYS A 232 -39.82 -11.71 11.38
N PRO A 233 -39.04 -12.80 11.39
CA PRO A 233 -39.44 -14.04 10.76
C PRO A 233 -40.81 -14.47 11.27
N GLY A 234 -41.76 -14.74 10.38
CA GLY A 234 -43.11 -15.19 10.75
C GLY A 234 -43.12 -16.49 11.57
N ALA A 235 -42.01 -17.23 11.60
CA ALA A 235 -41.79 -18.39 12.46
C ALA A 235 -41.53 -18.01 13.94
N LEU A 236 -40.86 -16.88 14.23
CA LEU A 236 -40.63 -16.39 15.61
C LEU A 236 -41.95 -16.03 16.31
N LEU A 237 -43.00 -15.73 15.54
CA LEU A 237 -44.34 -15.39 16.03
C LEU A 237 -45.23 -16.61 16.30
N ARG A 238 -44.88 -17.81 15.82
CA ARG A 238 -45.77 -18.99 15.80
C ARG A 238 -45.45 -20.10 16.81
N GLY A 239 -44.30 -20.08 17.49
CA GLY A 239 -43.84 -21.26 18.24
C GLY A 239 -43.05 -21.02 19.53
N ALA A 240 -42.97 -19.80 20.04
CA ALA A 240 -42.02 -19.44 21.10
C ALA A 240 -42.63 -18.59 22.23
N PRO A 241 -42.58 -19.04 23.50
CA PRO A 241 -42.93 -18.20 24.64
C PRO A 241 -41.78 -17.26 24.98
N TRP A 242 -41.69 -16.13 24.27
CA TRP A 242 -40.67 -15.12 24.55
C TRP A 242 -40.89 -14.52 25.95
N PRO A 243 -39.87 -14.54 26.84
CA PRO A 243 -40.02 -14.07 28.21
C PRO A 243 -39.92 -12.53 28.34
N ALA A 244 -39.63 -11.82 27.25
CA ALA A 244 -39.42 -10.37 27.21
C ALA A 244 -40.11 -9.72 26.00
N PRO A 245 -40.40 -8.40 26.06
CA PRO A 245 -40.88 -7.64 24.92
C PRO A 245 -39.95 -7.74 23.69
N LEU A 246 -40.54 -7.70 22.49
CA LEU A 246 -39.84 -7.79 21.21
C LEU A 246 -39.90 -6.44 20.48
N LEU A 247 -38.76 -5.75 20.34
CA LEU A 247 -38.64 -4.55 19.52
C LEU A 247 -38.15 -4.92 18.12
N VAL A 248 -38.98 -4.68 17.11
CA VAL A 248 -38.62 -4.85 15.71
C VAL A 248 -38.31 -3.48 15.09
N LEU A 249 -37.05 -3.28 14.68
CA LEU A 249 -36.57 -2.03 14.11
C LEU A 249 -37.25 -1.69 12.78
N PRO A 250 -37.25 -0.43 12.33
CA PRO A 250 -37.68 -0.08 10.97
C PRO A 250 -36.94 -0.91 9.91
N PRO A 251 -37.58 -1.25 8.78
CA PRO A 251 -36.90 -1.93 7.68
C PRO A 251 -35.75 -1.06 7.16
N ALA A 252 -34.53 -1.62 7.14
CA ALA A 252 -33.38 -0.94 6.56
C ALA A 252 -33.62 -0.65 5.07
N VAL A 253 -33.35 0.60 4.65
CA VAL A 253 -33.38 0.99 3.23
C VAL A 253 -32.37 0.13 2.46
N PRO A 254 -32.78 -0.56 1.38
CA PRO A 254 -31.86 -1.40 0.64
C PRO A 254 -30.74 -0.57 0.02
N THR A 255 -29.49 -0.98 0.26
CA THR A 255 -28.33 -0.51 -0.50
C THR A 255 -28.54 -0.88 -1.97
N ARG A 256 -28.53 0.13 -2.84
CA ARG A 256 -28.63 -0.06 -4.30
C ARG A 256 -27.32 -0.65 -4.81
N SER A 257 -27.19 -1.98 -4.83
CA SER A 257 -26.39 -2.75 -5.82
C SER A 257 -25.97 -4.11 -5.27
N VAL A 258 -26.59 -5.19 -5.76
CA VAL A 258 -26.15 -6.59 -5.53
C VAL A 258 -25.04 -7.01 -6.52
N LEU A 259 -24.73 -6.17 -7.52
CA LEU A 259 -23.87 -6.52 -8.67
C LEU A 259 -22.45 -5.92 -8.59
N ARG A 260 -22.07 -5.21 -7.53
CA ARG A 260 -20.76 -4.54 -7.41
C ARG A 260 -19.78 -5.32 -6.53
N ARG A 261 -18.50 -5.25 -6.89
CA ARG A 261 -17.40 -5.87 -6.13
C ARG A 261 -17.16 -5.10 -4.82
N PRO A 262 -17.05 -5.78 -3.67
CA PRO A 262 -16.76 -5.13 -2.39
C PRO A 262 -15.42 -4.39 -2.41
N LEU A 263 -15.33 -3.29 -1.67
CA LEU A 263 -14.07 -2.57 -1.43
C LEU A 263 -13.12 -3.45 -0.61
N ASP A 264 -11.85 -3.48 -1.01
CA ASP A 264 -10.76 -4.02 -0.20
C ASP A 264 -9.85 -2.88 0.23
N VAL A 265 -9.79 -2.62 1.53
CA VAL A 265 -9.03 -1.51 2.11
C VAL A 265 -8.11 -2.10 3.19
N PRO A 266 -6.78 -1.92 3.09
CA PRO A 266 -5.84 -2.26 4.14
C PRO A 266 -6.02 -1.29 5.33
N ASP A 267 -5.50 -1.68 6.47
CA ASP A 267 -5.44 -0.83 7.65
C ASP A 267 -4.51 0.36 7.41
N LEU A 268 -4.84 1.49 8.03
CA LEU A 268 -4.17 2.76 7.82
C LEU A 268 -3.03 2.93 8.83
N LEU A 269 -1.96 3.59 8.42
CA LEU A 269 -0.82 3.91 9.28
C LEU A 269 -0.76 5.42 9.53
N ASP A 270 -0.80 5.81 10.80
CA ASP A 270 -0.65 7.20 11.25
C ASP A 270 0.60 7.35 12.12
N GLY A 271 1.72 7.65 11.45
CA GLY A 271 3.01 7.98 12.08
C GLY A 271 3.27 9.48 12.18
N GLY A 272 2.22 10.31 12.31
CA GLY A 272 2.36 11.77 12.44
C GLY A 272 2.66 12.52 11.15
N GLY A 273 2.50 11.88 9.98
CA GLY A 273 2.48 12.53 8.68
C GLY A 273 1.25 12.13 7.88
N PRO A 274 1.16 12.49 6.60
CA PRO A 274 -0.04 12.19 5.81
C PRO A 274 -0.34 10.69 5.78
N VAL A 275 -1.59 10.35 6.04
CA VAL A 275 -2.07 8.97 6.09
C VAL A 275 -2.48 8.54 4.68
N ARG A 276 -1.92 7.43 4.20
CA ARG A 276 -2.15 6.90 2.85
C ARG A 276 -3.27 5.89 2.87
N LEU A 277 -4.31 6.14 2.08
CA LEU A 277 -5.43 5.23 1.87
C LEU A 277 -5.29 4.57 0.49
N ARG A 278 -5.32 3.23 0.49
CA ARG A 278 -5.32 2.39 -0.72
C ARG A 278 -6.63 1.65 -0.82
N VAL A 279 -7.17 1.56 -2.04
CA VAL A 279 -8.40 0.84 -2.32
C VAL A 279 -8.17 -0.14 -3.46
N GLY A 280 -8.61 -1.37 -3.23
CA GLY A 280 -8.73 -2.44 -4.20
C GLY A 280 -10.15 -3.01 -4.24
N TYR A 281 -10.30 -4.13 -4.94
CA TYR A 281 -11.51 -4.95 -4.91
C TYR A 281 -11.25 -6.26 -4.16
N ALA A 282 -12.19 -6.68 -3.30
CA ALA A 282 -12.00 -7.84 -2.42
C ALA A 282 -11.86 -9.17 -3.17
N TYR A 283 -12.46 -9.27 -4.35
CA TYR A 283 -12.44 -10.45 -5.19
C TYR A 283 -12.27 -10.09 -6.67
N GLY A 284 -11.61 -10.96 -7.42
CA GLY A 284 -11.44 -10.88 -8.87
C GLY A 284 -10.92 -12.19 -9.45
N ILE A 285 -11.18 -12.41 -10.74
CA ILE A 285 -10.59 -13.49 -11.53
C ILE A 285 -9.44 -12.88 -12.33
N GLY A 286 -8.21 -13.36 -12.14
CA GLY A 286 -7.01 -12.82 -12.79
C GLY A 286 -6.54 -11.48 -12.19
N ARG A 287 -6.00 -10.59 -13.02
CA ARG A 287 -5.55 -9.26 -12.58
C ARG A 287 -6.78 -8.40 -12.24
N ASN A 288 -6.85 -7.91 -11.00
CA ASN A 288 -7.93 -7.01 -10.59
C ASN A 288 -7.92 -5.78 -11.51
N PRO A 289 -9.07 -5.38 -12.10
CA PRO A 289 -9.13 -4.16 -12.89
C PRO A 289 -8.79 -2.95 -11.98
N PRO A 290 -8.17 -1.91 -12.54
CA PRO A 290 -7.83 -0.72 -11.77
C PRO A 290 -9.07 -0.14 -11.10
N VAL A 291 -8.90 0.33 -9.86
CA VAL A 291 -9.98 0.97 -9.13
C VAL A 291 -10.26 2.33 -9.74
N GLU A 292 -11.48 2.51 -10.24
CA GLU A 292 -11.93 3.77 -10.83
C GLU A 292 -11.83 4.92 -9.82
N ASP A 293 -11.55 6.11 -10.32
CA ASP A 293 -11.59 7.34 -9.53
C ASP A 293 -12.99 7.55 -8.97
N GLN A 294 -13.10 7.56 -7.64
CA GLN A 294 -14.36 7.61 -6.94
C GLN A 294 -14.23 8.45 -5.67
N GLU A 295 -15.35 8.97 -5.19
CA GLU A 295 -15.42 9.62 -3.88
C GLU A 295 -15.76 8.58 -2.82
N LEU A 296 -14.93 8.53 -1.78
CA LEU A 296 -15.13 7.72 -0.58
C LEU A 296 -15.48 8.63 0.59
N ALA A 297 -16.36 8.15 1.45
CA ALA A 297 -16.66 8.76 2.72
C ALA A 297 -16.09 7.90 3.86
N LEU A 298 -15.54 8.57 4.87
CA LEU A 298 -14.96 7.97 6.05
C LEU A 298 -15.86 8.23 7.26
N VAL A 299 -16.09 7.20 8.07
CA VAL A 299 -17.00 7.21 9.21
C VAL A 299 -16.24 6.93 10.50
N ALA A 300 -16.44 7.79 11.50
CA ALA A 300 -16.06 7.55 12.88
C ALA A 300 -17.14 8.12 13.80
N ASP A 301 -17.31 7.53 14.98
CA ASP A 301 -18.35 7.93 15.95
C ASP A 301 -19.75 8.05 15.32
N GLY A 302 -20.05 7.16 14.37
CA GLY A 302 -21.33 7.08 13.67
C GLY A 302 -21.60 8.20 12.66
N ARG A 303 -20.60 9.05 12.36
CA ARG A 303 -20.74 10.22 11.48
C ARG A 303 -19.69 10.21 10.38
N VAL A 304 -20.01 10.84 9.24
CA VAL A 304 -19.02 11.06 8.18
C VAL A 304 -18.02 12.13 8.66
N VAL A 305 -16.77 11.73 8.85
CA VAL A 305 -15.69 12.63 9.33
C VAL A 305 -14.85 13.20 8.20
N ALA A 306 -14.80 12.53 7.04
CA ALA A 306 -14.09 13.01 5.87
C ALA A 306 -14.67 12.44 4.57
N ARG A 307 -14.43 13.16 3.46
CA ARG A 307 -14.66 12.69 2.09
C ARG A 307 -13.37 12.83 1.31
N VAL A 308 -12.97 11.78 0.62
CA VAL A 308 -11.75 11.76 -0.19
C VAL A 308 -12.03 11.24 -1.57
N ARG A 309 -11.40 11.85 -2.57
CA ARG A 309 -11.44 11.35 -3.94
C ARG A 309 -10.21 10.51 -4.20
N THR A 310 -10.42 9.27 -4.60
CA THR A 310 -9.33 8.40 -5.01
C THR A 310 -8.86 8.73 -6.42
N ARG A 311 -7.56 8.59 -6.67
CA ARG A 311 -6.94 8.57 -8.00
C ARG A 311 -6.23 7.25 -8.18
N GLY A 312 -6.69 6.40 -9.10
CA GLY A 312 -6.13 5.06 -9.28
C GLY A 312 -6.14 4.21 -7.99
N GLY A 313 -7.21 4.33 -7.20
CA GLY A 313 -7.33 3.66 -5.89
C GLY A 313 -6.54 4.29 -4.73
N GLU A 314 -5.87 5.43 -4.94
CA GLU A 314 -5.10 6.13 -3.88
C GLU A 314 -5.79 7.38 -3.38
N ALA A 315 -5.72 7.63 -2.06
CA ALA A 315 -6.04 8.93 -1.48
C ALA A 315 -5.09 9.28 -0.33
N GLU A 316 -4.96 10.58 -0.05
CA GLU A 316 -4.23 11.11 1.11
C GLU A 316 -5.23 11.66 2.12
N LEU A 317 -5.00 11.34 3.39
CA LEU A 317 -5.74 11.85 4.53
C LEU A 317 -4.81 12.72 5.39
N PRO A 318 -5.36 13.70 6.11
CA PRO A 318 -4.57 14.47 7.07
C PRO A 318 -4.00 13.55 8.16
N ALA A 319 -2.84 13.94 8.68
CA ALA A 319 -2.21 13.29 9.84
C ALA A 319 -3.04 13.51 11.12
N GLY A 320 -2.79 12.71 12.16
CA GLY A 320 -3.40 12.93 13.47
C GLY A 320 -4.90 12.64 13.46
N LEU A 321 -5.30 11.56 12.80
CA LEU A 321 -6.68 11.09 12.83
C LEU A 321 -7.04 10.81 14.29
N ALA A 322 -8.16 11.33 14.80
CA ALA A 322 -8.54 11.09 16.19
C ALA A 322 -9.07 9.67 16.44
N ALA A 323 -9.71 9.08 15.43
CA ALA A 323 -10.36 7.77 15.52
C ALA A 323 -9.34 6.62 15.47
N GLY A 324 -9.48 5.61 16.32
CA GLY A 324 -8.71 4.36 16.28
C GLY A 324 -9.15 3.44 15.14
N SER A 325 -10.37 3.64 14.63
CA SER A 325 -10.95 2.87 13.52
C SER A 325 -11.79 3.75 12.61
N LEU A 326 -11.87 3.41 11.33
CA LEU A 326 -12.69 4.11 10.33
C LEU A 326 -13.55 3.13 9.53
N GLY A 327 -14.81 3.51 9.32
CA GLY A 327 -15.66 2.93 8.28
C GLY A 327 -15.42 3.63 6.94
N VAL A 328 -15.42 2.88 5.85
CA VAL A 328 -15.18 3.38 4.48
C VAL A 328 -16.32 2.93 3.59
N PHE A 329 -16.87 3.84 2.79
CA PHE A 329 -17.88 3.52 1.78
C PHE A 329 -17.85 4.47 0.58
N ARG A 330 -18.42 4.06 -0.56
CA ARG A 330 -18.54 4.91 -1.74
C ARG A 330 -19.62 5.98 -1.55
N ALA A 331 -19.22 7.25 -1.60
CA ALA A 331 -20.09 8.38 -1.31
C ALA A 331 -21.31 8.51 -2.24
N ARG A 332 -21.14 8.20 -3.54
CA ARG A 332 -22.22 8.30 -4.54
C ARG A 332 -23.37 7.32 -4.28
N ASP A 333 -23.07 6.17 -3.67
CA ASP A 333 -24.00 5.05 -3.53
C ASP A 333 -24.84 5.15 -2.25
N ALA A 334 -24.48 6.07 -1.34
CA ALA A 334 -25.08 6.21 -0.02
C ALA A 334 -26.08 7.37 0.11
N GLY A 335 -26.54 7.97 -0.98
CA GLY A 335 -27.50 9.09 -0.95
C GLY A 335 -28.75 8.75 -0.14
N GLY A 336 -28.86 9.33 1.08
CA GLY A 336 -29.97 9.11 2.01
C GLY A 336 -29.84 7.92 2.97
N LEU A 337 -28.73 7.17 2.95
CA LEU A 337 -28.46 6.10 3.92
C LEU A 337 -27.81 6.63 5.20
N ASP A 338 -28.06 5.95 6.30
CA ASP A 338 -27.31 6.14 7.55
C ASP A 338 -25.81 5.83 7.32
N PRO A 339 -24.87 6.68 7.79
CA PRO A 339 -23.44 6.49 7.56
C PRO A 339 -22.90 5.15 8.05
N VAL A 340 -23.38 4.64 9.19
CA VAL A 340 -22.95 3.35 9.76
C VAL A 340 -23.48 2.22 8.91
N ALA A 341 -24.71 2.34 8.40
CA ALA A 341 -25.29 1.35 7.50
C ALA A 341 -24.68 1.37 6.09
N ALA A 342 -24.06 2.48 5.69
CA ALA A 342 -23.38 2.62 4.41
C ALA A 342 -21.97 2.01 4.41
N VAL A 343 -21.35 1.78 5.57
CA VAL A 343 -19.99 1.24 5.69
C VAL A 343 -19.85 -0.06 4.92
N GLU A 344 -18.99 -0.06 3.89
CA GLU A 344 -18.62 -1.25 3.12
C GLU A 344 -17.42 -1.96 3.72
N ARG A 345 -16.49 -1.19 4.31
CA ARG A 345 -15.26 -1.73 4.90
C ARG A 345 -14.89 -0.98 6.18
N GLN A 346 -14.45 -1.72 7.19
CA GLN A 346 -13.86 -1.15 8.39
C GLN A 346 -12.34 -1.37 8.36
N VAL A 347 -11.60 -0.36 8.80
CA VAL A 347 -10.14 -0.37 8.86
C VAL A 347 -9.67 0.20 10.19
N ALA A 348 -8.62 -0.38 10.75
CA ALA A 348 -7.93 0.16 11.91
C ALA A 348 -7.00 1.31 11.48
N VAL A 349 -6.79 2.27 12.39
CA VAL A 349 -5.75 3.30 12.28
C VAL A 349 -4.64 2.94 13.25
N ILE A 350 -3.57 2.37 12.72
CA ILE A 350 -2.42 1.87 13.45
C ILE A 350 -1.43 3.01 13.69
N ARG A 351 -1.01 3.19 14.94
CA ARG A 351 -0.07 4.23 15.38
C ARG A 351 1.14 3.61 16.07
N PRO A 352 2.25 4.34 16.20
CA PRO A 352 3.38 3.91 17.03
C PRO A 352 2.92 3.55 18.45
N GLY A 353 3.13 2.29 18.84
CA GLY A 353 2.86 1.77 20.17
C GLY A 353 4.11 1.68 21.03
N ALA A 354 3.95 1.20 22.27
CA ALA A 354 5.08 0.94 23.18
C ALA A 354 5.67 -0.49 23.02
N LEU A 355 4.90 -1.43 22.47
CA LEU A 355 5.35 -2.80 22.26
C LEU A 355 6.23 -2.91 21.00
N PRO A 356 7.26 -3.77 21.00
CA PRO A 356 8.03 -4.10 19.80
C PRO A 356 7.12 -4.56 18.66
N LEU A 357 7.27 -3.99 17.47
CA LEU A 357 6.49 -4.35 16.28
C LEU A 357 7.25 -5.34 15.41
N LEU A 358 6.56 -6.37 14.93
CA LEU A 358 7.07 -7.39 14.01
C LEU A 358 6.26 -7.39 12.70
N PRO A 359 6.62 -6.56 11.70
CA PRO A 359 6.03 -6.66 10.37
C PRO A 359 6.39 -8.00 9.73
N PHE A 360 5.40 -8.73 9.23
CA PHE A 360 5.63 -10.03 8.60
C PHE A 360 4.98 -10.14 7.22
N ASP A 361 5.53 -11.00 6.37
CA ASP A 361 4.93 -11.30 5.06
C ASP A 361 3.55 -11.94 5.24
N ALA A 362 2.50 -11.28 4.73
CA ALA A 362 1.12 -11.77 4.84
C ALA A 362 0.88 -13.14 4.19
N GLU A 363 1.82 -13.64 3.36
CA GLU A 363 1.72 -14.94 2.69
C GLU A 363 2.36 -16.10 3.48
N LEU A 364 2.88 -15.88 4.70
CA LEU A 364 3.40 -16.94 5.57
C LEU A 364 2.44 -18.13 5.75
N GLY A 365 3.01 -19.34 5.83
CA GLY A 365 2.24 -20.58 5.93
C GLY A 365 1.52 -20.74 7.27
N PRO A 366 0.55 -21.66 7.40
CA PRO A 366 -0.18 -21.88 8.66
C PRO A 366 0.72 -22.19 9.86
N GLU A 367 1.81 -22.94 9.65
CA GLU A 367 2.78 -23.28 10.71
C GLU A 367 3.52 -22.03 11.22
N ASP A 368 4.00 -21.18 10.30
CA ASP A 368 4.66 -19.93 10.63
C ASP A 368 3.72 -18.95 11.34
N LEU A 369 2.46 -18.88 10.90
CA LEU A 369 1.42 -18.07 11.55
C LEU A 369 1.12 -18.56 12.97
N ALA A 370 1.17 -19.88 13.22
CA ALA A 370 0.99 -20.43 14.57
C ALA A 370 2.14 -20.04 15.50
N VAL A 371 3.38 -19.96 14.99
CA VAL A 371 4.52 -19.44 15.76
C VAL A 371 4.29 -17.97 16.13
N LEU A 372 3.84 -17.15 15.18
CA LEU A 372 3.51 -15.74 15.43
C LEU A 372 2.37 -15.56 16.44
N ALA A 373 1.36 -16.43 16.41
CA ALA A 373 0.24 -16.40 17.34
C ALA A 373 0.64 -16.74 18.79
N GLY A 374 1.71 -17.52 18.96
CA GLY A 374 2.28 -17.87 20.26
C GLY A 374 3.31 -16.87 20.81
N LEU A 375 3.50 -15.71 20.16
CA LEU A 375 4.47 -14.70 20.60
C LEU A 375 3.99 -13.93 21.82
N ASP A 376 4.87 -13.85 22.82
CA ASP A 376 4.72 -12.96 23.96
C ASP A 376 5.66 -11.75 23.84
N GLY A 377 5.15 -10.57 24.19
CA GLY A 377 5.96 -9.34 24.31
C GLY A 377 6.30 -8.62 22.99
N ALA A 378 5.67 -9.01 21.88
CA ALA A 378 5.80 -8.34 20.58
C ALA A 378 4.43 -8.30 19.86
N GLU A 379 4.25 -7.33 18.95
CA GLU A 379 3.03 -7.18 18.16
C GLU A 379 3.29 -7.58 16.70
N PRO A 380 2.73 -8.71 16.21
CA PRO A 380 2.78 -9.07 14.80
C PRO A 380 1.91 -8.14 13.95
N LEU A 381 2.42 -7.68 12.81
CA LEU A 381 1.68 -6.88 11.83
C LEU A 381 1.82 -7.47 10.42
N ALA A 382 0.73 -7.94 9.84
CA ALA A 382 0.79 -8.51 8.49
C ALA A 382 0.99 -7.41 7.45
N VAL A 383 1.92 -7.62 6.54
CA VAL A 383 2.22 -6.72 5.41
C VAL A 383 1.84 -7.42 4.12
N ARG A 384 0.80 -6.91 3.45
CA ARG A 384 0.48 -7.31 2.08
C ARG A 384 1.53 -6.70 1.15
N LEU A 385 2.41 -7.54 0.62
CA LEU A 385 3.42 -7.14 -0.35
C LEU A 385 2.86 -7.06 -1.77
N ARG A 386 1.79 -7.79 -2.09
CA ARG A 386 1.27 -7.90 -3.45
C ARG A 386 -0.17 -7.37 -3.54
N PRO A 387 -0.43 -6.26 -4.26
CA PRO A 387 -1.77 -5.69 -4.41
C PRO A 387 -2.78 -6.63 -5.10
N THR A 388 -2.30 -7.65 -5.82
CA THR A 388 -3.13 -8.70 -6.43
C THR A 388 -3.72 -9.67 -5.39
N ARG A 389 -3.20 -9.70 -4.16
CA ARG A 389 -3.71 -10.53 -3.06
C ARG A 389 -4.77 -9.74 -2.28
N SER A 390 -5.83 -10.42 -1.86
CA SER A 390 -6.94 -9.77 -1.16
C SER A 390 -6.61 -9.57 0.32
N CYS A 391 -6.69 -8.34 0.85
CA CYS A 391 -6.55 -8.11 2.29
C CYS A 391 -7.72 -8.73 3.07
N HIS A 392 -8.86 -8.99 2.43
CA HIS A 392 -9.94 -9.75 3.05
C HIS A 392 -9.51 -11.20 3.33
N LEU A 393 -8.96 -11.91 2.33
CA LEU A 393 -8.49 -13.29 2.50
C LEU A 393 -7.31 -13.40 3.48
N VAL A 394 -6.41 -12.42 3.49
CA VAL A 394 -5.32 -12.36 4.48
C VAL A 394 -5.91 -12.30 5.89
N ARG A 395 -6.89 -11.43 6.15
CA ARG A 395 -7.51 -11.32 7.48
C ARG A 395 -8.21 -12.59 7.92
N GLU A 396 -8.87 -13.32 7.01
CA GLU A 396 -9.46 -14.63 7.31
C GLU A 396 -8.39 -15.64 7.77
N ARG A 397 -7.24 -15.69 7.09
CA ARG A 397 -6.10 -16.54 7.49
C ARG A 397 -5.54 -16.15 8.85
N LEU A 398 -5.39 -14.85 9.13
CA LEU A 398 -4.92 -14.36 10.43
C LEU A 398 -5.87 -14.76 11.56
N CYS A 399 -7.18 -14.53 11.38
CA CYS A 399 -8.19 -14.94 12.36
C CYS A 399 -8.17 -16.45 12.61
N ALA A 400 -8.03 -17.26 11.56
CA ALA A 400 -7.95 -18.71 11.68
C ALA A 400 -6.71 -19.17 12.46
N ALA A 401 -5.61 -18.43 12.38
CA ALA A 401 -4.38 -18.67 13.13
C ALA A 401 -4.39 -18.08 14.56
N GLY A 402 -5.45 -17.35 14.96
CA GLY A 402 -5.53 -16.69 16.28
C GLY A 402 -4.80 -15.34 16.36
N LEU A 403 -4.40 -14.77 15.23
CA LEU A 403 -3.78 -13.45 15.13
C LEU A 403 -4.82 -12.33 14.98
N ALA A 404 -4.45 -11.11 15.37
CA ALA A 404 -5.26 -9.94 15.10
C ALA A 404 -5.37 -9.71 13.57
N PRO A 405 -6.57 -9.42 13.02
CA PRO A 405 -6.77 -9.24 11.57
C PRO A 405 -6.30 -7.86 11.07
N ARG A 406 -5.07 -7.48 11.42
CA ARG A 406 -4.42 -6.22 11.00
C ARG A 406 -3.53 -6.47 9.79
N VAL A 407 -3.82 -5.80 8.69
CA VAL A 407 -3.10 -5.92 7.42
C VAL A 407 -2.81 -4.55 6.86
N VAL A 408 -1.54 -4.19 6.74
CA VAL A 408 -1.09 -2.98 6.02
C VAL A 408 -0.60 -3.34 4.63
N ASP A 409 -0.58 -2.37 3.72
CA ASP A 409 -0.13 -2.58 2.35
C ASP A 409 1.24 -1.94 2.10
N ALA A 410 2.17 -2.71 1.55
CA ALA A 410 3.50 -2.23 1.23
C ALA A 410 3.48 -1.02 0.28
N SER A 411 2.58 -0.99 -0.70
CA SER A 411 2.42 0.14 -1.62
C SER A 411 1.96 1.44 -0.95
N ALA A 412 1.25 1.33 0.18
CA ALA A 412 0.87 2.48 0.98
C ALA A 412 2.05 3.00 1.80
N VAL A 413 2.90 2.10 2.32
CA VAL A 413 4.05 2.43 3.16
C VAL A 413 5.23 2.95 2.34
N LEU A 414 5.55 2.26 1.24
CA LEU A 414 6.67 2.58 0.34
C LEU A 414 6.32 3.67 -0.68
N ASP A 415 5.02 3.94 -0.88
CA ASP A 415 4.55 4.91 -1.87
C ASP A 415 5.04 4.54 -3.30
N GLU A 416 5.01 3.23 -3.61
CA GLU A 416 5.59 2.64 -4.83
C GLU A 416 4.55 2.38 -5.94
N GLY A 417 3.26 2.61 -5.67
CA GLY A 417 2.17 2.20 -6.57
C GLY A 417 2.00 0.68 -6.61
N GLU A 418 1.62 0.10 -7.74
CA GLU A 418 1.39 -1.35 -7.81
C GLU A 418 2.66 -2.22 -7.72
N ALA A 419 3.86 -1.63 -7.87
CA ALA A 419 5.14 -2.35 -7.97
C ALA A 419 5.10 -3.53 -8.97
N ALA A 420 4.34 -3.39 -10.05
CA ALA A 420 4.04 -4.47 -10.99
C ALA A 420 5.25 -4.95 -11.82
N ASP A 421 6.32 -4.17 -11.85
CA ASP A 421 7.60 -4.51 -12.49
C ASP A 421 8.63 -5.14 -11.53
N VAL A 422 8.29 -5.31 -10.25
CA VAL A 422 9.13 -5.98 -9.25
C VAL A 422 8.66 -7.43 -9.04
N GLY A 423 9.50 -8.43 -9.29
CA GLY A 423 9.14 -9.84 -9.12
C GLY A 423 9.02 -10.31 -7.66
N GLU A 424 8.32 -11.43 -7.41
CA GLU A 424 8.10 -12.01 -6.05
C GLU A 424 9.39 -12.36 -5.29
N ALA A 425 10.48 -12.66 -5.99
CA ALA A 425 11.79 -12.92 -5.39
C ALA A 425 12.30 -11.78 -4.48
N HIS A 426 11.75 -10.57 -4.64
CA HIS A 426 12.13 -9.36 -3.91
C HIS A 426 11.18 -9.01 -2.75
N ASP A 427 10.22 -9.88 -2.44
CA ASP A 427 9.26 -9.66 -1.36
C ASP A 427 9.93 -9.42 0.00
N ALA A 428 10.97 -10.19 0.32
CA ALA A 428 11.72 -10.01 1.56
C ALA A 428 12.42 -8.64 1.63
N VAL A 429 13.02 -8.18 0.53
CA VAL A 429 13.64 -6.85 0.43
C VAL A 429 12.59 -5.76 0.59
N ARG A 430 11.43 -5.89 -0.09
CA ARG A 430 10.33 -4.94 0.05
C ARG A 430 9.79 -4.89 1.48
N LEU A 431 9.70 -6.04 2.16
CA LEU A 431 9.33 -6.09 3.58
C LEU A 431 10.36 -5.38 4.48
N ALA A 432 11.66 -5.54 4.21
CA ALA A 432 12.71 -4.80 4.93
C ALA A 432 12.58 -3.28 4.72
N ARG A 433 12.30 -2.84 3.50
CA ARG A 433 12.02 -1.43 3.21
C ARG A 433 10.79 -0.93 3.98
N VAL A 434 9.71 -1.72 4.05
CA VAL A 434 8.52 -1.40 4.86
C VAL A 434 8.91 -1.23 6.34
N GLY A 435 9.69 -2.15 6.89
CA GLY A 435 10.22 -2.05 8.26
C GLY A 435 11.01 -0.76 8.48
N GLY A 436 11.90 -0.41 7.54
CA GLY A 436 12.67 0.84 7.58
C GLY A 436 11.79 2.10 7.56
N ARG A 437 10.77 2.15 6.69
CA ARG A 437 9.83 3.28 6.59
C ARG A 437 8.92 3.39 7.83
N LEU A 438 8.48 2.27 8.40
CA LEU A 438 7.75 2.25 9.67
C LEU A 438 8.62 2.78 10.82
N ARG A 439 9.87 2.34 10.90
CA ARG A 439 10.81 2.83 11.92
C ARG A 439 11.07 4.33 11.79
N ALA A 440 11.26 4.82 10.56
CA ALA A 440 11.37 6.25 10.25
C ALA A 440 10.08 7.05 10.57
N ALA A 441 8.93 6.38 10.66
CA ALA A 441 7.66 6.95 11.10
C ALA A 441 7.40 6.81 12.61
N GLY A 442 8.42 6.38 13.38
CA GLY A 442 8.38 6.27 14.84
C GLY A 442 7.90 4.93 15.38
N PHE A 443 7.58 3.95 14.53
CA PHE A 443 7.16 2.62 14.98
C PHE A 443 8.37 1.84 15.56
N PRO A 444 8.20 1.12 16.68
CA PRO A 444 9.29 0.37 17.32
C PRO A 444 9.53 -0.98 16.62
N VAL A 445 9.92 -0.97 15.35
CA VAL A 445 10.17 -2.19 14.55
C VAL A 445 11.41 -2.93 15.06
N ALA A 446 11.21 -4.04 15.76
CA ALA A 446 12.30 -4.84 16.33
C ALA A 446 12.87 -5.86 15.34
N ALA A 447 12.00 -6.47 14.55
CA ALA A 447 12.37 -7.39 13.48
C ALA A 447 11.31 -7.41 12.39
N ILE A 448 11.66 -7.92 11.21
CA ILE A 448 10.69 -8.40 10.23
C ILE A 448 10.69 -9.92 10.16
N VAL A 449 9.56 -10.51 9.77
CA VAL A 449 9.46 -11.96 9.53
C VAL A 449 9.19 -12.20 8.06
N HIS A 450 10.21 -12.67 7.34
CA HIS A 450 10.18 -12.82 5.89
C HIS A 450 10.05 -14.29 5.48
N ARG A 451 9.74 -14.49 4.20
CA ARG A 451 9.82 -15.79 3.51
C ARG A 451 10.96 -15.76 2.49
N GLY A 452 11.38 -16.94 2.04
CA GLY A 452 12.32 -17.09 0.94
C GLY A 452 13.78 -17.34 1.36
N PRO A 453 14.61 -17.83 0.42
CA PRO A 453 15.93 -18.41 0.72
C PRO A 453 17.02 -17.37 0.99
N HIS A 454 16.75 -16.09 0.76
CA HIS A 454 17.71 -15.00 0.88
C HIS A 454 17.24 -14.01 1.94
N PRO A 455 17.85 -13.99 3.15
CA PRO A 455 17.56 -12.94 4.10
C PRO A 455 17.90 -11.56 3.52
N PRO A 456 16.98 -10.59 3.62
CA PRO A 456 17.21 -9.22 3.18
C PRO A 456 18.11 -8.49 4.17
N ALA A 457 18.81 -7.47 3.69
CA ALA A 457 19.50 -6.52 4.56
C ALA A 457 18.47 -5.65 5.27
N ALA A 458 18.62 -5.52 6.58
CA ALA A 458 17.81 -4.67 7.44
C ALA A 458 18.71 -3.66 8.16
N ILE A 459 18.26 -2.41 8.27
CA ILE A 459 19.03 -1.32 8.88
C ILE A 459 18.44 -0.99 10.25
N GLY A 460 19.11 -1.50 11.29
CA GLY A 460 18.77 -1.23 12.69
C GLY A 460 17.60 -2.04 13.24
N PHE A 461 17.26 -3.16 12.60
CA PHE A 461 16.34 -4.21 13.08
C PHE A 461 16.74 -5.55 12.47
N ASP A 462 16.21 -6.66 12.98
CA ASP A 462 16.55 -8.00 12.49
C ASP A 462 15.64 -8.44 11.32
N ALA A 463 16.17 -9.26 10.40
CA ALA A 463 15.36 -9.98 9.43
C ALA A 463 15.38 -11.47 9.77
N LEU A 464 14.21 -12.03 10.08
CA LEU A 464 14.08 -13.37 10.65
C LEU A 464 13.10 -14.23 9.85
N GLU A 465 13.29 -15.54 9.92
CA GLU A 465 12.29 -16.54 9.58
C GLU A 465 11.47 -16.91 10.82
N ALA A 466 10.25 -17.44 10.63
CA ALA A 466 9.35 -17.71 11.74
C ALA A 466 9.93 -18.68 12.78
N HIS A 467 10.67 -19.70 12.35
CA HIS A 467 11.31 -20.67 13.26
C HIS A 467 12.36 -20.03 14.19
N GLN A 468 12.88 -18.84 13.86
CA GLN A 468 13.91 -18.13 14.62
C GLN A 468 13.32 -17.22 15.73
N LEU A 469 11.99 -17.18 15.85
CA LEU A 469 11.30 -16.32 16.81
C LEU A 469 11.21 -16.95 18.21
N ALA A 470 11.20 -18.28 18.29
CA ALA A 470 11.00 -19.01 19.53
C ALA A 470 12.13 -18.71 20.55
N GLY A 471 11.76 -18.40 21.79
CA GLY A 471 12.70 -18.15 22.89
C GLY A 471 13.43 -16.79 22.83
N ARG A 472 13.11 -15.92 21.86
CA ARG A 472 13.73 -14.61 21.73
C ARG A 472 13.08 -13.60 22.68
N ALA A 473 13.90 -12.81 23.37
CA ALA A 473 13.43 -11.68 24.17
C ALA A 473 13.26 -10.45 23.27
N TRP A 474 12.06 -9.87 23.26
CA TRP A 474 11.74 -8.70 22.45
C TRP A 474 11.98 -7.40 23.20
N ARG A 475 12.69 -6.48 22.56
CA ARG A 475 12.91 -5.12 23.09
C ARG A 475 12.53 -4.11 22.02
N ALA A 476 11.78 -3.09 22.43
CA ALA A 476 11.39 -2.03 21.52
C ALA A 476 12.66 -1.22 21.20
N PRO A 477 13.02 -1.03 19.91
CA PRO A 477 14.07 -0.11 19.57
C PRO A 477 13.66 1.32 19.95
N PRO A 478 14.63 2.20 20.24
CA PRO A 478 14.32 3.60 20.49
C PRO A 478 13.64 4.22 19.25
N PRO A 479 12.67 5.14 19.45
CA PRO A 479 12.04 5.83 18.34
C PRO A 479 13.08 6.54 17.47
N ALA A 480 13.07 6.27 16.17
CA ALA A 480 13.91 7.01 15.24
C ALA A 480 13.20 8.33 14.88
N PRO A 481 13.88 9.49 14.92
CA PRO A 481 13.30 10.74 14.46
C PRO A 481 12.99 10.62 12.97
N ARG A 482 11.87 11.21 12.54
CA ARG A 482 11.49 11.22 11.13
C ARG A 482 12.56 11.96 10.31
N PRO A 483 13.15 11.32 9.29
CA PRO A 483 14.25 11.92 8.55
C PRO A 483 13.74 13.11 7.73
N ALA A 484 14.22 14.31 8.06
CA ALA A 484 13.81 15.56 7.43
C ALA A 484 14.82 16.11 6.42
N SER A 485 16.09 15.75 6.54
CA SER A 485 17.18 16.10 5.61
C SER A 485 17.51 14.95 4.67
N LEU A 486 18.17 15.25 3.55
CA LEU A 486 18.74 14.23 2.65
C LEU A 486 19.65 13.27 3.43
N ASP A 487 20.52 13.83 4.26
CA ASP A 487 21.45 13.08 5.10
C ASP A 487 20.78 12.04 5.98
N ALA A 488 19.78 12.46 6.75
CA ALA A 488 19.04 11.58 7.65
C ALA A 488 18.27 10.49 6.89
N ARG A 489 17.79 10.78 5.66
CA ARG A 489 17.13 9.79 4.80
C ARG A 489 18.12 8.75 4.31
N LEU A 490 19.30 9.20 3.85
CA LEU A 490 20.36 8.31 3.40
C LEU A 490 20.87 7.43 4.53
N ASP A 491 21.09 7.96 5.74
CA ASP A 491 21.49 7.14 6.90
C ASP A 491 20.42 6.11 7.30
N ALA A 492 19.15 6.47 7.23
CA ALA A 492 18.06 5.58 7.61
C ALA A 492 17.81 4.45 6.58
N ALA A 493 18.11 4.70 5.30
CA ALA A 493 17.69 3.82 4.21
C ALA A 493 18.86 3.19 3.44
N THR A 494 20.08 3.70 3.59
CA THR A 494 21.28 3.20 2.92
C THR A 494 22.32 2.87 4.00
N ALA A 495 22.90 1.67 3.97
CA ALA A 495 23.96 1.29 4.91
C ALA A 495 25.32 1.96 4.57
N ALA A 496 25.28 3.16 3.99
CA ALA A 496 26.41 3.86 3.40
C ALA A 496 26.64 5.18 4.14
N PRO A 497 27.55 5.23 5.13
CA PRO A 497 27.79 6.43 5.93
C PRO A 497 28.37 7.56 5.07
N ALA A 498 28.14 8.81 5.50
CA ALA A 498 28.80 9.95 4.88
C ALA A 498 30.30 9.99 5.20
N ILE A 499 31.10 10.23 4.18
CA ILE A 499 32.56 10.30 4.25
C ILE A 499 32.98 11.72 3.88
N GLU A 500 33.70 12.39 4.77
CA GLU A 500 34.24 13.75 4.55
C GLU A 500 35.66 13.70 3.98
N GLY A 501 36.22 14.87 3.66
CA GLY A 501 37.63 14.99 3.27
C GLY A 501 37.94 14.64 1.82
N ASN A 502 36.94 14.59 0.93
CA ASN A 502 37.12 14.10 -0.43
C ASN A 502 37.31 15.22 -1.46
N ARG A 503 37.92 14.86 -2.59
CA ARG A 503 37.90 15.64 -3.83
C ARG A 503 37.33 14.76 -4.94
N VAL A 504 36.19 15.18 -5.48
CA VAL A 504 35.39 14.51 -6.49
C VAL A 504 35.24 15.43 -7.69
N GLU A 505 35.63 14.92 -8.86
CA GLU A 505 35.47 15.58 -10.14
C GLU A 505 34.51 14.75 -10.99
N LEU A 506 33.39 15.35 -11.38
CA LEU A 506 32.34 14.72 -12.20
C LEU A 506 32.59 14.99 -13.68
N GLU A 507 32.22 14.07 -14.58
CA GLU A 507 32.37 14.24 -16.03
C GLU A 507 31.22 13.59 -16.83
N LEU A 508 31.01 14.09 -18.07
CA LEU A 508 30.10 13.54 -19.08
C LEU A 508 30.79 13.40 -20.45
N GLU A 509 32.13 13.49 -20.47
CA GLU A 509 32.92 13.62 -21.69
C GLU A 509 33.85 12.41 -21.85
N ASN A 510 33.60 11.63 -22.91
CA ASN A 510 34.34 10.39 -23.17
C ASN A 510 35.86 10.59 -23.28
N ALA A 511 36.32 11.71 -23.87
CA ALA A 511 37.73 12.03 -23.96
C ALA A 511 38.37 12.29 -22.58
N THR A 512 37.65 12.99 -21.70
CA THR A 512 38.07 13.23 -20.31
C THR A 512 38.10 11.93 -19.52
N ALA A 513 37.06 11.10 -19.61
CA ALA A 513 37.03 9.78 -18.97
C ALA A 513 38.19 8.88 -19.42
N ARG A 514 38.45 8.82 -20.73
CA ARG A 514 39.56 8.04 -21.31
C ARG A 514 40.92 8.54 -20.83
N ARG A 515 41.11 9.86 -20.77
CA ARG A 515 42.32 10.47 -20.24
C ARG A 515 42.54 10.07 -18.78
N TRP A 516 41.53 10.22 -17.93
CA TRP A 516 41.61 9.84 -16.51
C TRP A 516 41.91 8.35 -16.32
N LEU A 517 41.28 7.47 -17.09
CA LEU A 517 41.57 6.04 -17.06
C LEU A 517 43.04 5.74 -17.37
N LEU A 518 43.55 6.28 -18.47
CA LEU A 518 44.94 6.05 -18.88
C LEU A 518 45.95 6.71 -17.92
N GLU A 519 45.63 7.87 -17.35
CA GLU A 519 46.42 8.52 -16.31
C GLU A 519 46.51 7.65 -15.04
N ALA A 520 45.38 7.10 -14.57
CA ALA A 520 45.36 6.21 -13.41
C ALA A 520 46.22 4.95 -13.64
N ILE A 521 46.08 4.28 -14.79
CA ILE A 521 46.85 3.08 -15.12
C ILE A 521 48.36 3.37 -15.23
N ARG A 522 48.73 4.49 -15.87
CA ARG A 522 50.14 4.89 -16.02
C ARG A 522 50.75 5.38 -14.72
N GLY A 523 49.95 6.05 -13.88
CA GLY A 523 50.36 6.60 -12.60
C GLY A 523 50.54 5.55 -11.50
N ALA A 524 49.84 4.41 -11.59
CA ALA A 524 49.88 3.35 -10.59
C ALA A 524 51.32 2.82 -10.37
N ARG A 525 51.68 2.66 -9.08
CA ARG A 525 53.02 2.24 -8.62
C ARG A 525 53.02 0.91 -7.85
N ARG A 526 51.93 0.56 -7.18
CA ARG A 526 51.81 -0.60 -6.29
C ARG A 526 50.66 -1.51 -6.72
N THR A 527 49.45 -0.96 -6.81
CA THR A 527 48.23 -1.73 -7.08
C THR A 527 47.34 -1.02 -8.09
N LEU A 528 46.66 -1.82 -8.90
CA LEU A 528 45.66 -1.34 -9.83
C LEU A 528 44.51 -2.35 -9.89
N HIS A 529 43.29 -1.88 -9.66
CA HIS A 529 42.08 -2.68 -9.65
C HIS A 529 41.15 -2.14 -10.72
N LEU A 530 40.74 -2.99 -11.66
CA LEU A 530 39.79 -2.64 -12.71
C LEU A 530 38.63 -3.61 -12.63
N GLN A 531 37.41 -3.08 -12.55
CA GLN A 531 36.19 -3.87 -12.62
C GLN A 531 35.29 -3.27 -13.70
N VAL A 532 34.77 -4.13 -14.58
CA VAL A 532 33.86 -3.75 -15.67
C VAL A 532 32.85 -4.86 -15.91
N TYR A 533 31.66 -4.50 -16.40
CA TYR A 533 30.65 -5.49 -16.80
C TYR A 533 30.96 -6.12 -18.16
N LEU A 534 31.57 -5.35 -19.06
CA LEU A 534 31.90 -5.75 -20.43
C LEU A 534 33.29 -5.22 -20.82
N ALA A 535 34.05 -6.05 -21.54
CA ALA A 535 35.28 -5.66 -22.22
C ALA A 535 35.28 -6.18 -23.67
N THR A 536 35.52 -5.28 -24.63
CA THR A 536 35.51 -5.58 -26.07
C THR A 536 36.93 -5.49 -26.64
N ASP A 537 37.29 -6.42 -27.54
CA ASP A 537 38.57 -6.39 -28.27
C ASP A 537 38.52 -5.41 -29.46
N ASP A 538 38.40 -4.11 -29.15
CA ASP A 538 38.41 -3.02 -30.11
C ASP A 538 39.63 -2.10 -29.93
N GLY A 539 39.68 -0.97 -30.65
CA GLY A 539 40.79 -0.03 -30.57
C GLY A 539 40.99 0.60 -29.19
N VAL A 540 39.91 0.83 -28.44
CA VAL A 540 39.97 1.32 -27.05
C VAL A 540 40.41 0.20 -26.13
N GLY A 541 39.81 -0.98 -26.26
CA GLY A 541 40.15 -2.18 -25.50
C GLY A 541 41.65 -2.49 -25.58
N ARG A 542 42.20 -2.58 -26.79
CA ARG A 542 43.65 -2.85 -27.00
C ARG A 542 44.55 -1.76 -26.44
N ARG A 543 44.12 -0.50 -26.44
CA ARG A 543 44.88 0.61 -25.85
C ARG A 543 44.96 0.48 -24.33
N VAL A 544 43.86 0.10 -23.69
CA VAL A 544 43.80 -0.15 -22.25
C VAL A 544 44.56 -1.43 -21.88
N GLU A 545 44.39 -2.51 -22.65
CA GLU A 545 45.17 -3.76 -22.52
C GLU A 545 46.67 -3.46 -22.50
N ALA A 546 47.18 -2.68 -23.46
CA ALA A 546 48.59 -2.31 -23.54
C ALA A 546 49.05 -1.49 -22.32
N ALA A 547 48.21 -0.60 -21.80
CA ALA A 547 48.51 0.20 -20.61
C ALA A 547 48.55 -0.66 -19.34
N LEU A 548 47.59 -1.57 -19.15
CA LEU A 548 47.52 -2.50 -18.03
C LEU A 548 48.71 -3.47 -18.04
N ALA A 549 49.01 -4.06 -19.20
CA ALA A 549 50.20 -4.89 -19.38
C ALA A 549 51.49 -4.11 -19.10
N GLY A 550 51.52 -2.82 -19.46
CA GLY A 550 52.62 -1.92 -19.13
C GLY A 550 52.76 -1.69 -17.62
N ALA A 551 51.66 -1.60 -16.86
CA ALA A 551 51.69 -1.50 -15.41
C ALA A 551 52.23 -2.78 -14.75
N GLY A 552 51.73 -3.95 -15.18
CA GLY A 552 52.24 -5.24 -14.71
C GLY A 552 53.75 -5.41 -14.94
N ARG A 553 54.26 -4.99 -16.11
CA ARG A 553 55.71 -4.98 -16.40
C ARG A 553 56.53 -4.06 -15.48
N ARG A 554 55.93 -3.01 -14.92
CA ARG A 554 56.59 -2.12 -13.93
C ARG A 554 56.57 -2.71 -12.51
N GLY A 555 55.98 -3.88 -12.30
CA GLY A 555 55.83 -4.52 -10.99
C GLY A 555 54.55 -4.13 -10.23
N VAL A 556 53.62 -3.41 -10.87
CA VAL A 556 52.30 -3.11 -10.29
C VAL A 556 51.48 -4.40 -10.23
N THR A 557 50.82 -4.67 -9.10
CA THR A 557 49.84 -5.75 -9.00
C THR A 557 48.52 -5.31 -9.65
N VAL A 558 48.24 -5.81 -10.85
CA VAL A 558 47.05 -5.47 -11.61
C VAL A 558 46.00 -6.57 -11.44
N ARG A 559 44.83 -6.22 -10.91
CA ARG A 559 43.67 -7.11 -10.75
C ARG A 559 42.55 -6.63 -11.67
N VAL A 560 42.07 -7.50 -12.53
CA VAL A 560 40.98 -7.22 -13.47
C VAL A 560 39.83 -8.16 -13.19
N LEU A 561 38.67 -7.62 -12.88
CA LEU A 561 37.44 -8.35 -12.67
C LEU A 561 36.45 -8.01 -13.80
N VAL A 562 35.87 -9.04 -14.40
CA VAL A 562 34.83 -8.88 -15.42
C VAL A 562 33.62 -9.77 -15.10
N ASP A 563 32.42 -9.32 -15.45
CA ASP A 563 31.23 -10.17 -15.43
C ASP A 563 31.21 -11.13 -16.63
N SER A 564 30.79 -12.38 -16.40
CA SER A 564 30.80 -13.40 -17.46
C SER A 564 29.78 -13.14 -18.58
N LEU A 565 28.55 -12.69 -18.25
CA LEU A 565 27.39 -12.80 -19.14
C LEU A 565 27.57 -12.06 -20.46
N HIS A 566 27.90 -10.76 -20.40
CA HIS A 566 28.09 -9.94 -21.60
C HIS A 566 29.54 -9.84 -22.04
N GLY A 567 30.50 -10.01 -21.11
CA GLY A 567 31.91 -10.15 -21.43
C GLY A 567 32.25 -11.43 -22.20
N LEU A 568 31.34 -12.41 -22.20
CA LEU A 568 31.43 -13.79 -22.72
C LEU A 568 32.58 -14.62 -22.13
N HIS A 569 33.50 -14.00 -21.39
CA HIS A 569 34.63 -14.68 -20.78
C HIS A 569 34.16 -15.57 -19.64
N GLY A 570 34.35 -16.88 -19.78
CA GLY A 570 33.86 -17.85 -18.80
C GLY A 570 32.38 -18.21 -18.94
N SER A 571 31.70 -17.74 -19.99
CA SER A 571 30.35 -18.20 -20.35
C SER A 571 30.42 -19.34 -21.35
N PHE A 572 29.87 -20.51 -21.02
CA PHE A 572 29.89 -21.71 -21.86
C PHE A 572 31.29 -22.11 -22.37
N GLY A 573 32.32 -21.82 -21.56
CA GLY A 573 33.73 -22.05 -21.94
C GLY A 573 34.30 -21.07 -22.96
N LEU A 574 33.55 -20.02 -23.35
CA LEU A 574 34.02 -18.98 -24.25
C LEU A 574 35.14 -18.16 -23.58
N GLN A 575 36.07 -17.70 -24.42
CA GLN A 575 37.18 -16.86 -24.02
C GLN A 575 37.14 -15.54 -24.76
N ASN A 576 37.24 -14.44 -24.01
CA ASN A 576 37.38 -13.12 -24.58
C ASN A 576 38.86 -12.91 -24.96
N PRO A 577 39.20 -12.67 -26.24
CA PRO A 577 40.59 -12.60 -26.68
C PRO A 577 41.43 -11.53 -25.97
N LEU A 578 40.84 -10.36 -25.69
CA LEU A 578 41.52 -9.28 -24.97
C LEU A 578 41.89 -9.73 -23.55
N LEU A 579 40.94 -10.33 -22.83
CA LEU A 579 41.14 -10.76 -21.45
C LEU A 579 42.12 -11.93 -21.36
N SER A 580 42.05 -12.90 -22.28
CA SER A 580 43.01 -13.99 -22.35
C SER A 580 44.44 -13.51 -22.60
N ARG A 581 44.64 -12.55 -23.52
CA ARG A 581 45.97 -11.95 -23.77
C ARG A 581 46.49 -11.14 -22.59
N LEU A 582 45.58 -10.49 -21.86
CA LEU A 582 45.91 -9.71 -20.67
C LEU A 582 46.29 -10.60 -19.48
N ALA A 583 45.57 -11.71 -19.27
CA ALA A 583 45.85 -12.70 -18.23
C ALA A 583 47.22 -13.37 -18.38
N ALA A 584 47.76 -13.44 -19.61
CA ALA A 584 49.09 -13.97 -19.88
C ALA A 584 50.24 -12.99 -19.56
N ARG A 585 49.95 -11.77 -19.05
CA ARG A 585 50.97 -10.74 -18.80
C ARG A 585 51.49 -10.80 -17.36
N PRO A 586 52.81 -10.65 -17.14
CA PRO A 586 53.37 -10.60 -15.79
C PRO A 586 52.73 -9.50 -14.95
N GLY A 587 52.43 -9.80 -13.68
CA GLY A 587 51.83 -8.86 -12.74
C GLY A 587 50.34 -8.60 -12.96
N VAL A 588 49.67 -9.30 -13.89
CA VAL A 588 48.24 -9.14 -14.17
C VAL A 588 47.47 -10.41 -13.82
N GLU A 589 46.41 -10.26 -13.03
CA GLU A 589 45.48 -11.31 -12.68
C GLU A 589 44.08 -10.93 -13.17
N VAL A 590 43.48 -11.79 -14.01
CA VAL A 590 42.12 -11.62 -14.52
C VAL A 590 41.21 -12.65 -13.86
N ARG A 591 40.08 -12.19 -13.32
CA ARG A 591 39.03 -13.03 -12.73
C ARG A 591 37.68 -12.71 -13.35
N VAL A 592 36.80 -13.69 -13.27
CA VAL A 592 35.43 -13.62 -13.80
C VAL A 592 34.46 -13.74 -12.64
N SER A 593 33.58 -12.75 -12.47
CA SER A 593 32.47 -12.85 -11.53
C SER A 593 31.34 -13.70 -12.12
N ARG A 594 30.77 -14.56 -11.28
CA ARG A 594 29.63 -15.44 -11.59
C ARG A 594 29.71 -16.11 -12.98
N PRO A 595 30.68 -17.02 -13.20
CA PRO A 595 30.83 -17.72 -14.47
C PRO A 595 29.57 -18.53 -14.82
N VAL A 596 29.16 -18.51 -16.10
CA VAL A 596 27.98 -19.25 -16.59
C VAL A 596 28.46 -20.54 -17.26
N ALA A 597 28.47 -21.64 -16.51
CA ALA A 597 28.98 -22.93 -17.00
C ALA A 597 27.94 -23.77 -17.76
N ALA A 598 26.64 -23.51 -17.54
CA ALA A 598 25.52 -24.22 -18.14
C ALA A 598 24.40 -23.22 -18.51
N VAL A 599 23.27 -23.71 -19.03
CA VAL A 599 22.10 -22.86 -19.31
C VAL A 599 21.70 -22.13 -18.02
N PRO A 600 21.81 -20.79 -17.96
CA PRO A 600 21.58 -20.06 -16.71
C PRO A 600 20.10 -20.08 -16.34
N SER A 601 19.81 -20.18 -15.05
CA SER A 601 18.47 -19.93 -14.53
C SER A 601 18.11 -18.43 -14.67
N VAL A 602 16.83 -18.10 -14.52
CA VAL A 602 16.39 -16.68 -14.46
C VAL A 602 17.10 -15.93 -13.33
N GLU A 603 17.44 -16.62 -12.24
CA GLU A 603 18.13 -16.03 -11.10
C GLU A 603 19.60 -15.70 -11.42
N ASP A 604 20.29 -16.62 -12.12
CA ASP A 604 21.68 -16.41 -12.58
C ASP A 604 21.81 -15.23 -13.57
N LEU A 605 20.74 -14.94 -14.30
CA LEU A 605 20.65 -13.78 -15.20
C LEU A 605 20.34 -12.47 -14.46
N LYS A 606 19.72 -12.52 -13.28
CA LYS A 606 19.38 -11.34 -12.47
C LYS A 606 20.54 -10.91 -11.60
N GLN A 607 21.20 -11.84 -10.94
CA GLN A 607 22.33 -11.54 -10.06
C GLN A 607 23.62 -11.40 -10.86
N ARG A 608 23.84 -10.28 -11.53
CA ARG A 608 25.10 -9.98 -12.22
C ARG A 608 25.87 -8.89 -11.49
N ASP A 609 27.19 -8.84 -11.68
CA ASP A 609 27.99 -7.74 -11.12
C ASP A 609 28.09 -6.61 -12.13
N HIS A 610 27.30 -5.55 -11.94
CA HIS A 610 27.20 -4.45 -12.88
C HIS A 610 28.07 -3.24 -12.47
N ARG A 611 28.95 -3.38 -11.47
CA ARG A 611 29.86 -2.30 -11.05
C ARG A 611 30.91 -2.02 -12.12
N LYS A 612 31.22 -0.73 -12.33
CA LYS A 612 32.39 -0.31 -13.11
C LYS A 612 33.22 0.68 -12.32
N LEU A 613 34.43 0.28 -11.99
CA LEU A 613 35.34 1.08 -11.19
C LEU A 613 36.80 0.80 -11.53
N VAL A 614 37.64 1.77 -11.21
CA VAL A 614 39.09 1.64 -11.20
C VAL A 614 39.62 2.16 -9.88
N VAL A 615 40.51 1.44 -9.22
CA VAL A 615 41.25 1.95 -8.04
C VAL A 615 42.75 1.81 -8.30
N ALA A 616 43.49 2.90 -8.17
CA ALA A 616 44.94 2.92 -8.31
C ALA A 616 45.59 3.30 -6.96
N ASP A 617 46.47 2.43 -6.48
CA ASP A 617 47.28 2.58 -5.26
C ASP A 617 46.51 2.86 -3.95
N GLY A 618 45.19 2.66 -3.93
CA GLY A 618 44.31 3.09 -2.84
C GLY A 618 44.13 4.61 -2.74
N GLU A 619 44.60 5.38 -3.73
CA GLU A 619 44.64 6.86 -3.67
C GLU A 619 43.67 7.55 -4.64
N VAL A 620 43.37 6.89 -5.77
CA VAL A 620 42.47 7.41 -6.80
C VAL A 620 41.46 6.34 -7.17
N ALA A 621 40.18 6.70 -7.17
CA ALA A 621 39.13 5.88 -7.74
C ALA A 621 38.47 6.56 -8.94
N LEU A 622 38.13 5.79 -9.97
CA LEU A 622 37.20 6.17 -11.02
C LEU A 622 35.94 5.33 -10.85
N VAL A 623 34.77 5.95 -10.89
CA VAL A 623 33.47 5.27 -10.74
C VAL A 623 32.52 5.82 -11.79
N GLY A 624 31.73 4.97 -12.45
CA GLY A 624 30.73 5.45 -13.40
C GLY A 624 30.01 4.35 -14.18
N GLY A 625 29.41 4.74 -15.30
CA GLY A 625 28.63 3.84 -16.16
C GLY A 625 29.43 3.10 -17.23
N ARG A 626 30.74 3.38 -17.38
CA ARG A 626 31.52 2.98 -18.56
C ARG A 626 32.08 1.56 -18.51
N ASN A 627 31.78 0.80 -19.56
CA ASN A 627 32.46 -0.47 -19.88
C ASN A 627 33.69 -0.23 -20.75
N LEU A 628 34.50 -1.26 -20.97
CA LEU A 628 35.67 -1.17 -21.85
C LEU A 628 35.31 -1.47 -23.30
N ALA A 629 34.80 -0.46 -24.01
CA ALA A 629 34.55 -0.53 -25.46
C ALA A 629 34.60 0.86 -26.12
N HIS A 630 34.62 0.88 -27.45
CA HIS A 630 34.75 2.07 -28.29
C HIS A 630 33.72 3.17 -27.97
N GLU A 631 32.45 2.80 -27.87
CA GLU A 631 31.32 3.72 -27.69
C GLU A 631 31.37 4.52 -26.36
N TYR A 632 32.09 4.02 -25.35
CA TYR A 632 32.18 4.61 -24.02
C TYR A 632 33.28 5.65 -23.86
N TYR A 633 34.34 5.52 -24.65
CA TYR A 633 35.59 6.26 -24.45
C TYR A 633 36.03 7.05 -25.68
N THR A 634 35.24 7.08 -26.74
CA THR A 634 35.50 7.90 -27.94
C THR A 634 34.62 9.14 -27.92
N GLY A 635 35.19 10.33 -28.11
CA GLY A 635 34.44 11.58 -28.21
C GLY A 635 33.65 11.67 -29.51
N PHE A 636 32.56 12.45 -29.53
CA PHE A 636 31.74 12.64 -30.73
C PHE A 636 32.58 13.18 -31.91
N ASP A 637 33.52 14.09 -31.64
CA ASP A 637 34.43 14.75 -32.57
C ASP A 637 35.71 13.95 -32.89
N GLU A 638 35.88 12.75 -32.35
CA GLU A 638 37.08 11.92 -32.52
C GLU A 638 36.89 10.75 -33.50
N VAL A 639 35.70 10.59 -34.06
CA VAL A 639 35.34 9.47 -34.94
C VAL A 639 34.61 9.96 -36.19
N ARG A 640 34.85 9.29 -37.32
CA ARG A 640 34.09 9.50 -38.55
C ARG A 640 32.86 8.59 -38.54
N VAL A 641 31.68 9.19 -38.66
CA VAL A 641 30.41 8.46 -38.70
C VAL A 641 29.74 8.73 -40.05
N GLY A 642 29.23 7.68 -40.70
CA GLY A 642 28.39 7.77 -41.90
C GLY A 642 27.18 6.83 -41.80
N PRO A 643 26.24 6.85 -42.76
CA PRO A 643 24.98 6.09 -42.64
C PRO A 643 25.15 4.58 -42.43
N ARG A 644 26.28 4.01 -42.85
CA ARG A 644 26.60 2.58 -42.70
C ARG A 644 27.51 2.27 -41.50
N THR A 645 27.81 3.26 -40.67
CA THR A 645 28.59 3.04 -39.45
C THR A 645 27.79 2.12 -38.51
N PRO A 646 28.38 1.04 -37.99
CA PRO A 646 27.69 0.20 -37.02
C PRO A 646 27.33 1.00 -35.77
N TRP A 647 26.19 0.71 -35.14
CA TRP A 647 25.73 1.47 -33.96
C TRP A 647 26.76 1.48 -32.81
N ARG A 648 27.62 0.45 -32.70
CA ARG A 648 28.70 0.34 -31.69
C ARG A 648 29.87 1.30 -31.93
N GLU A 649 29.98 1.84 -33.14
CA GLU A 649 31.00 2.83 -33.49
C GLU A 649 30.46 4.27 -33.39
N VAL A 650 29.18 4.43 -33.05
CA VAL A 650 28.59 5.72 -32.72
C VAL A 650 28.83 6.00 -31.23
N PRO A 651 29.50 7.11 -30.86
CA PRO A 651 29.76 7.44 -29.47
C PRO A 651 28.49 7.60 -28.62
N TRP A 652 28.59 7.21 -27.35
CA TRP A 652 27.51 7.34 -26.37
C TRP A 652 27.78 8.48 -25.40
N LEU A 653 26.72 9.06 -24.82
CA LEU A 653 26.86 9.92 -23.66
C LEU A 653 26.88 9.05 -22.40
N ASP A 654 27.94 9.10 -21.62
CA ASP A 654 28.05 8.42 -20.33
C ASP A 654 28.63 9.37 -19.28
N GLY A 655 28.55 9.00 -17.99
CA GLY A 655 28.99 9.84 -16.88
C GLY A 655 29.76 9.06 -15.81
N GLY A 656 30.59 9.78 -15.09
CA GLY A 656 31.43 9.21 -14.04
C GLY A 656 32.07 10.27 -13.14
N ALA A 657 32.84 9.77 -12.18
CA ALA A 657 33.54 10.56 -11.18
C ALA A 657 34.98 10.08 -11.01
N ARG A 658 35.90 11.02 -10.81
CA ARG A 658 37.24 10.78 -10.26
C ARG A 658 37.25 11.20 -8.80
N VAL A 659 37.63 10.29 -7.92
CA VAL A 659 37.61 10.45 -6.46
C VAL A 659 39.03 10.34 -5.91
N ARG A 660 39.38 11.26 -5.01
CA ARG A 660 40.54 11.20 -4.12
C ARG A 660 40.08 11.49 -2.69
N GLY A 661 40.81 10.94 -1.72
CA GLY A 661 40.47 11.06 -0.30
C GLY A 661 39.78 9.81 0.26
N PRO A 662 39.33 9.85 1.52
CA PRO A 662 38.91 8.68 2.28
C PRO A 662 37.87 7.77 1.60
N ALA A 663 37.01 8.32 0.74
CA ALA A 663 35.99 7.56 0.01
C ALA A 663 36.58 6.50 -0.95
N VAL A 664 37.85 6.64 -1.38
CA VAL A 664 38.52 5.64 -2.22
C VAL A 664 38.58 4.28 -1.51
N ALA A 665 38.79 4.25 -0.20
CA ALA A 665 38.82 3.01 0.57
C ALA A 665 37.47 2.27 0.56
N ALA A 666 36.35 3.00 0.55
CA ALA A 666 35.03 2.39 0.43
C ALA A 666 34.80 1.78 -0.97
N VAL A 667 35.26 2.46 -2.03
CA VAL A 667 35.24 1.91 -3.40
C VAL A 667 36.14 0.67 -3.52
N GLU A 668 37.33 0.72 -2.92
CA GLU A 668 38.28 -0.41 -2.93
C GLU A 668 37.75 -1.61 -2.14
N ARG A 669 37.07 -1.40 -1.00
CA ARG A 669 36.38 -2.46 -0.28
C ARG A 669 35.29 -3.13 -1.11
N ALA A 670 34.52 -2.36 -1.89
CA ALA A 670 33.52 -2.92 -2.79
C ALA A 670 34.17 -3.82 -3.86
N PHE A 671 35.32 -3.40 -4.41
CA PHE A 671 36.10 -4.24 -5.32
C PHE A 671 36.64 -5.49 -4.63
N LEU A 672 37.22 -5.36 -3.43
CA LEU A 672 37.76 -6.48 -2.65
C LEU A 672 36.68 -7.55 -2.39
N GLU A 673 35.47 -7.13 -2.04
CA GLU A 673 34.34 -8.04 -1.85
C GLU A 673 34.01 -8.80 -3.15
N ALA A 674 33.92 -8.09 -4.28
CA ALA A 674 33.66 -8.69 -5.59
C ALA A 674 34.78 -9.66 -6.01
N TRP A 675 36.03 -9.25 -5.78
CA TRP A 675 37.25 -9.97 -6.13
C TRP A 675 37.38 -11.27 -5.35
N THR A 676 37.18 -11.21 -4.03
CA THR A 676 37.19 -12.40 -3.16
C THR A 676 36.02 -13.33 -3.46
N GLY A 677 34.84 -12.78 -3.75
CA GLY A 677 33.69 -13.56 -4.25
C GLY A 677 33.98 -14.29 -5.57
N ALA A 678 34.86 -13.76 -6.41
CA ALA A 678 35.34 -14.41 -7.64
C ALA A 678 36.56 -15.33 -7.43
N GLY A 679 36.90 -15.65 -6.17
CA GLY A 679 38.01 -16.55 -5.82
C GLY A 679 39.40 -15.91 -5.87
N GLY A 680 39.47 -14.58 -5.91
CA GLY A 680 40.72 -13.84 -5.78
C GLY A 680 41.22 -13.78 -4.34
N ALA A 681 42.55 -13.68 -4.16
CA ALA A 681 43.13 -13.55 -2.83
C ALA A 681 42.75 -12.20 -2.17
N PRO A 682 42.44 -12.20 -0.85
CA PRO A 682 42.16 -10.95 -0.14
C PRO A 682 43.41 -10.06 -0.07
N PHE A 683 43.19 -8.76 0.14
CA PHE A 683 44.26 -7.77 0.29
C PHE A 683 43.82 -6.65 1.23
N ASP A 684 44.79 -5.93 1.80
CA ASP A 684 44.51 -4.86 2.75
C ASP A 684 44.07 -3.58 2.05
N VAL A 685 43.03 -2.94 2.58
CA VAL A 685 42.55 -1.62 2.15
C VAL A 685 43.01 -0.60 3.17
N THR A 686 43.79 0.38 2.72
CA THR A 686 44.24 1.50 3.57
C THR A 686 43.39 2.73 3.27
N GLU A 687 42.98 3.45 4.31
CA GLU A 687 42.27 4.71 4.14
C GLU A 687 43.26 5.83 3.77
N PRO A 688 43.13 6.47 2.60
CA PRO A 688 43.98 7.60 2.25
C PRO A 688 43.59 8.85 3.06
N GLY A 689 44.54 9.76 3.26
CA GLY A 689 44.29 11.04 3.91
C GLY A 689 43.33 11.95 3.10
N ALA A 690 42.84 13.01 3.75
CA ALA A 690 41.96 13.99 3.11
C ALA A 690 42.60 14.62 1.86
N ALA A 691 41.81 14.76 0.79
CA ALA A 691 42.21 15.35 -0.48
C ALA A 691 41.38 16.58 -0.88
N GLY A 692 40.35 16.92 -0.10
CA GLY A 692 39.46 18.04 -0.30
C GLY A 692 38.47 18.19 0.87
N ALA A 693 37.37 18.90 0.66
CA ALA A 693 36.36 19.17 1.69
C ALA A 693 35.00 18.50 1.39
N GLN A 694 34.87 17.78 0.28
CA GLN A 694 33.57 17.29 -0.19
C GLN A 694 33.12 16.07 0.61
N ARG A 695 31.82 16.04 0.86
CA ARG A 695 31.13 14.94 1.53
C ARG A 695 30.54 13.99 0.49
N VAL A 696 30.79 12.70 0.67
CA VAL A 696 30.44 11.65 -0.30
C VAL A 696 29.92 10.43 0.43
N ARG A 697 28.93 9.75 -0.16
CA ARG A 697 28.53 8.40 0.23
C ARG A 697 28.82 7.42 -0.90
N VAL A 698 29.41 6.28 -0.56
CA VAL A 698 29.61 5.16 -1.48
C VAL A 698 28.52 4.14 -1.19
N VAL A 699 27.45 4.19 -1.97
CA VAL A 699 26.29 3.30 -1.83
C VAL A 699 26.56 2.03 -2.64
N VAL A 700 26.73 0.91 -1.95
CA VAL A 700 26.85 -0.41 -2.56
C VAL A 700 25.51 -1.12 -2.45
N HIS A 701 25.00 -1.60 -3.58
CA HIS A 701 23.78 -2.40 -3.64
C HIS A 701 24.13 -3.84 -4.02
N ARG A 702 23.52 -4.81 -3.33
CA ARG A 702 23.76 -6.24 -3.50
C ARG A 702 22.52 -6.97 -3.98
N GLY A 703 22.09 -6.73 -5.23
CA GLY A 703 21.01 -7.47 -5.91
C GLY A 703 19.85 -7.88 -4.99
N LEU A 704 19.58 -9.18 -4.91
CA LEU A 704 18.48 -9.77 -4.12
C LEU A 704 18.47 -9.49 -2.61
N ARG A 705 19.51 -8.85 -2.06
CA ARG A 705 19.65 -8.65 -0.61
C ARG A 705 19.13 -7.31 -0.15
N ASP A 706 19.19 -6.26 -0.98
CA ASP A 706 18.81 -4.91 -0.55
C ASP A 706 18.23 -4.10 -1.71
N ALA A 707 17.97 -2.81 -1.50
CA ALA A 707 17.56 -1.88 -2.55
C ALA A 707 18.25 -0.52 -2.36
N SER A 708 19.53 -0.54 -1.95
CA SER A 708 20.23 0.65 -1.43
C SER A 708 20.37 1.77 -2.46
N THR A 709 20.58 1.43 -3.73
CA THR A 709 20.64 2.39 -4.85
C THR A 709 19.29 3.04 -5.12
N LEU A 710 18.21 2.25 -5.10
CA LEU A 710 16.84 2.76 -5.18
C LEU A 710 16.53 3.71 -4.03
N GLU A 711 16.85 3.33 -2.79
CA GLU A 711 16.64 4.18 -1.62
C GLU A 711 17.45 5.48 -1.69
N ALA A 712 18.68 5.45 -2.24
CA ALA A 712 19.46 6.66 -2.48
C ALA A 712 18.80 7.61 -3.49
N TYR A 713 18.29 7.09 -4.60
CA TYR A 713 17.54 7.90 -5.57
C TYR A 713 16.23 8.43 -4.96
N LEU A 714 15.47 7.62 -4.22
CA LEU A 714 14.25 8.06 -3.54
C LEU A 714 14.55 9.16 -2.51
N ALA A 715 15.65 9.05 -1.75
CA ALA A 715 16.07 10.09 -0.81
C ALA A 715 16.35 11.44 -1.50
N LEU A 716 16.99 11.42 -2.68
CA LEU A 716 17.19 12.63 -3.51
C LEU A 716 15.85 13.20 -3.99
N VAL A 717 14.97 12.35 -4.55
CA VAL A 717 13.65 12.77 -5.05
C VAL A 717 12.76 13.34 -3.94
N GLU A 718 12.78 12.74 -2.76
CA GLU A 718 11.99 13.17 -1.60
C GLU A 718 12.53 14.45 -0.96
N SER A 719 13.83 14.70 -1.05
CA SER A 719 14.48 15.88 -0.45
C SER A 719 14.48 17.10 -1.36
N ALA A 720 14.33 16.91 -2.68
CA ALA A 720 14.33 18.00 -3.64
C ALA A 720 13.15 18.98 -3.42
N ARG A 721 13.45 20.27 -3.50
CA ARG A 721 12.51 21.38 -3.26
C ARG A 721 12.20 22.19 -4.50
N HIS A 722 13.12 22.30 -5.44
CA HIS A 722 13.02 23.20 -6.59
C HIS A 722 13.19 22.48 -7.92
N ARG A 723 14.21 21.62 -8.05
CA ARG A 723 14.54 20.97 -9.31
C ARG A 723 15.12 19.57 -9.10
N LEU A 724 14.70 18.64 -9.96
CA LEU A 724 15.34 17.35 -10.18
C LEU A 724 15.75 17.25 -11.64
N LEU A 725 16.99 16.85 -11.89
CA LEU A 725 17.49 16.55 -13.22
C LEU A 725 17.97 15.10 -13.26
N ALA A 726 17.40 14.29 -14.14
CA ALA A 726 17.84 12.92 -14.38
C ALA A 726 18.51 12.81 -15.77
N VAL A 727 19.65 12.12 -15.83
CA VAL A 727 20.24 11.63 -17.08
C VAL A 727 20.07 10.11 -17.09
N ASN A 728 19.21 9.62 -17.98
CA ASN A 728 18.76 8.24 -17.96
C ASN A 728 18.43 7.73 -19.37
N GLY A 729 18.96 6.57 -19.75
CA GLY A 729 18.59 5.85 -20.98
C GLY A 729 17.97 4.49 -20.75
N PHE A 730 17.43 4.25 -19.56
CA PHE A 730 16.93 2.95 -19.09
C PHE A 730 15.44 3.01 -18.71
N PRO A 731 14.72 1.89 -18.71
CA PRO A 731 13.29 1.89 -18.42
C PRO A 731 13.03 2.17 -16.95
N LEU A 732 12.59 3.40 -16.67
CA LEU A 732 12.40 3.88 -15.30
C LEU A 732 11.51 2.93 -14.50
N LEU A 733 12.00 2.50 -13.34
CA LEU A 733 11.24 1.72 -12.37
C LEU A 733 9.93 2.44 -12.02
N LEU A 734 8.80 1.74 -11.96
CA LEU A 734 7.50 2.37 -11.66
C LEU A 734 7.51 3.14 -10.34
N GLU A 735 8.24 2.64 -9.34
CA GLU A 735 8.37 3.32 -8.05
C GLU A 735 9.08 4.69 -8.18
N LEU A 736 10.16 4.76 -8.95
CA LEU A 736 10.84 6.04 -9.24
C LEU A 736 9.97 6.95 -10.11
N GLU A 737 9.23 6.40 -11.08
CA GLU A 737 8.24 7.15 -11.87
C GLU A 737 7.19 7.81 -10.96
N HIS A 738 6.62 7.05 -10.01
CA HIS A 738 5.66 7.55 -9.03
C HIS A 738 6.26 8.60 -8.09
N ALA A 739 7.50 8.38 -7.62
CA ALA A 739 8.20 9.34 -6.76
C ALA A 739 8.46 10.67 -7.48
N LEU A 740 8.88 10.64 -8.75
CA LEU A 740 9.07 11.83 -9.57
C LEU A 740 7.74 12.53 -9.88
N ALA A 741 6.68 11.77 -10.17
CA ALA A 741 5.33 12.32 -10.33
C ALA A 741 4.81 12.99 -9.05
N ARG A 742 5.16 12.47 -7.86
CA ARG A 742 4.89 13.16 -6.59
C ARG A 742 5.70 14.43 -6.44
N ALA A 743 6.98 14.43 -6.83
CA ALA A 743 7.80 15.64 -6.80
C ALA A 743 7.20 16.75 -7.66
N LEU A 744 6.71 16.43 -8.86
CA LEU A 744 5.94 17.37 -9.70
C LEU A 744 4.71 17.93 -8.98
N ARG A 745 3.93 17.10 -8.29
CA ARG A 745 2.77 17.55 -7.48
C ARG A 745 3.16 18.46 -6.32
N ARG A 746 4.37 18.32 -5.77
CA ARG A 746 4.93 19.23 -4.76
C ARG A 746 5.46 20.54 -5.37
N GLY A 747 5.43 20.71 -6.68
CA GLY A 747 5.94 21.88 -7.39
C GLY A 747 7.42 21.81 -7.78
N VAL A 748 8.08 20.65 -7.60
CA VAL A 748 9.47 20.45 -8.03
C VAL A 748 9.51 20.32 -9.55
N ARG A 749 10.38 21.08 -10.21
CA ARG A 749 10.61 20.96 -11.66
C ARG A 749 11.40 19.69 -11.96
N VAL A 750 10.82 18.74 -12.69
CA VAL A 750 11.50 17.50 -13.08
C VAL A 750 11.94 17.59 -14.55
N GLN A 751 13.25 17.45 -14.78
CA GLN A 751 13.88 17.44 -16.11
C GLN A 751 14.54 16.08 -16.38
N VAL A 752 14.40 15.56 -17.60
CA VAL A 752 15.02 14.29 -18.00
C VAL A 752 15.78 14.46 -19.33
N LEU A 753 17.07 14.12 -19.33
CA LEU A 753 17.84 13.89 -20.56
C LEU A 753 17.92 12.38 -20.83
N PHE A 754 17.47 11.95 -22.00
CA PHE A 754 17.50 10.56 -22.42
C PHE A 754 17.93 10.44 -23.89
N GLY A 755 18.14 9.21 -24.36
CA GLY A 755 18.63 8.92 -25.70
C GLY A 755 17.85 7.81 -26.38
N GLU A 756 18.37 7.37 -27.52
CA GLU A 756 17.91 6.17 -28.20
C GLU A 756 18.80 4.99 -27.81
N VAL A 757 18.22 3.83 -27.46
CA VAL A 757 19.02 2.64 -27.14
C VAL A 757 19.81 2.19 -28.37
N THR A 758 19.17 2.14 -29.53
CA THR A 758 19.91 2.11 -30.81
C THR A 758 20.06 3.55 -31.30
N PRO A 759 21.29 4.10 -31.41
CA PRO A 759 21.50 5.39 -32.05
C PRO A 759 20.74 5.50 -33.38
N THR A 760 20.19 6.67 -33.68
CA THR A 760 19.48 6.93 -34.95
C THR A 760 20.08 8.12 -35.69
N HIS A 761 19.94 8.16 -37.01
CA HIS A 761 20.25 9.31 -37.87
C HIS A 761 19.07 9.59 -38.81
N GLY A 762 18.64 10.83 -38.92
CA GLY A 762 17.47 11.18 -39.77
C GLY A 762 16.15 10.47 -39.39
N GLY A 763 16.09 9.80 -38.24
CA GLY A 763 14.96 8.96 -37.82
C GLY A 763 15.16 7.45 -38.03
N GLU A 764 16.20 7.04 -38.76
CA GLU A 764 16.53 5.64 -39.03
C GLU A 764 17.56 5.10 -38.03
N PRO A 765 17.45 3.85 -37.56
CA PRO A 765 18.43 3.24 -36.66
C PRO A 765 19.73 2.90 -37.39
N PHE A 766 20.87 3.15 -36.74
CA PHE A 766 22.14 2.58 -37.20
C PHE A 766 22.09 1.05 -37.12
N GLU A 767 22.72 0.38 -38.08
CA GLU A 767 22.74 -1.08 -38.18
C GLU A 767 23.76 -1.73 -37.24
N GLY A 768 23.63 -3.03 -37.01
CA GLY A 768 24.61 -3.83 -36.28
C GLY A 768 23.99 -4.96 -35.46
N PRO A 769 24.81 -5.77 -34.79
CA PRO A 769 24.32 -6.88 -33.98
C PRO A 769 23.30 -6.40 -32.95
N TRP A 770 22.17 -7.11 -32.86
CA TRP A 770 21.08 -6.82 -31.92
C TRP A 770 20.38 -5.47 -32.10
N ALA A 771 20.58 -4.75 -33.20
CA ALA A 771 19.96 -3.44 -33.44
C ALA A 771 18.42 -3.48 -33.28
N THR A 772 17.75 -4.51 -33.81
CA THR A 772 16.29 -4.68 -33.67
C THR A 772 15.85 -4.82 -32.21
N ALA A 773 16.53 -5.64 -31.42
CA ALA A 773 16.22 -5.83 -30.00
C ALA A 773 16.47 -4.54 -29.19
N ARG A 774 17.55 -3.82 -29.52
CA ARG A 774 17.85 -2.51 -28.92
C ARG A 774 16.81 -1.46 -29.32
N THR A 775 16.29 -1.48 -30.54
CA THR A 775 15.19 -0.60 -30.96
C THR A 775 13.90 -0.91 -30.20
N ALA A 776 13.61 -2.18 -29.91
CA ALA A 776 12.51 -2.52 -29.01
C ALA A 776 12.75 -2.00 -27.57
N ALA A 777 13.99 -2.04 -27.08
CA ALA A 777 14.34 -1.44 -25.79
C ALA A 777 14.14 0.09 -25.77
N THR A 778 14.40 0.81 -26.87
CA THR A 778 14.02 2.23 -27.02
C THR A 778 12.54 2.44 -26.71
N TRP A 779 11.66 1.58 -27.23
CA TRP A 779 10.21 1.72 -27.02
C TRP A 779 9.85 1.58 -25.55
N LEU A 780 10.47 0.61 -24.86
CA LEU A 780 10.31 0.40 -23.44
C LEU A 780 10.77 1.63 -22.63
N VAL A 781 11.99 2.10 -22.86
CA VAL A 781 12.56 3.27 -22.17
C VAL A 781 11.64 4.47 -22.35
N HIS A 782 11.29 4.78 -23.59
CA HIS A 782 10.48 5.96 -23.87
C HIS A 782 9.05 5.83 -23.32
N SER A 783 8.46 4.63 -23.25
CA SER A 783 7.12 4.44 -22.67
C SER A 783 7.05 4.90 -21.20
N ARG A 784 8.13 4.70 -20.44
CA ARG A 784 8.24 5.16 -19.04
C ARG A 784 8.48 6.66 -18.94
N ILE A 785 9.29 7.22 -19.84
CA ILE A 785 9.50 8.68 -19.91
C ILE A 785 8.22 9.41 -20.33
N ASP A 786 7.42 8.85 -21.23
CA ASP A 786 6.16 9.45 -21.66
C ASP A 786 5.17 9.63 -20.51
N ALA A 787 5.11 8.66 -19.59
CA ALA A 787 4.25 8.75 -18.42
C ALA A 787 4.65 9.92 -17.51
N LEU A 788 5.95 10.19 -17.36
CA LEU A 788 6.44 11.39 -16.65
C LEU A 788 6.11 12.68 -17.40
N VAL A 789 6.29 12.71 -18.72
CA VAL A 789 5.94 13.88 -19.56
C VAL A 789 4.44 14.17 -19.46
N ALA A 790 3.60 13.12 -19.49
CA ALA A 790 2.16 13.24 -19.28
C ALA A 790 1.81 13.79 -17.87
N ALA A 791 2.60 13.44 -16.86
CA ALA A 791 2.48 13.99 -15.50
C ALA A 791 3.01 15.43 -15.36
N GLY A 792 3.71 15.97 -16.36
CA GLY A 792 4.21 17.35 -16.40
C GLY A 792 5.74 17.50 -16.33
N ALA A 793 6.51 16.41 -16.41
CA ALA A 793 7.96 16.50 -16.52
C ALA A 793 8.39 17.10 -17.86
N GLU A 794 9.54 17.76 -17.87
CA GLU A 794 10.19 18.23 -19.09
C GLU A 794 11.23 17.19 -19.52
N ALA A 795 11.20 16.75 -20.78
CA ALA A 795 12.12 15.74 -21.27
C ALA A 795 12.80 16.19 -22.57
N TRP A 796 14.07 15.79 -22.74
CA TRP A 796 14.88 16.07 -23.92
C TRP A 796 15.52 14.79 -24.42
N LEU A 797 15.41 14.59 -25.73
CA LEU A 797 16.11 13.55 -26.45
C LEU A 797 17.44 14.11 -26.95
N LEU A 798 18.54 13.49 -26.53
CA LEU A 798 19.90 13.92 -26.88
C LEU A 798 20.03 14.05 -28.40
N ALA A 799 20.50 15.21 -28.84
CA ALA A 799 20.67 15.53 -30.25
C ALA A 799 22.12 15.95 -30.51
N VAL A 800 22.71 15.39 -31.57
CA VAL A 800 24.05 15.72 -32.04
C VAL A 800 23.96 16.06 -33.52
N ARG A 801 24.57 17.19 -33.91
CA ARG A 801 24.55 17.75 -35.27
C ARG A 801 25.91 18.34 -35.60
N ASP A 802 26.20 18.47 -36.89
CA ASP A 802 27.30 19.27 -37.41
C ASP A 802 28.68 18.94 -36.81
N VAL A 803 28.90 17.66 -36.49
CA VAL A 803 30.18 17.19 -35.93
C VAL A 803 31.21 17.04 -37.05
N PRO A 804 32.39 17.66 -36.94
CA PRO A 804 33.45 17.49 -37.92
C PRO A 804 33.80 16.02 -38.15
N GLY A 805 33.85 15.61 -39.43
CA GLY A 805 34.15 14.22 -39.81
C GLY A 805 32.95 13.29 -39.88
N TRP A 806 31.75 13.75 -39.49
CA TRP A 806 30.50 13.02 -39.71
C TRP A 806 29.95 13.33 -41.11
N SER A 807 29.32 12.34 -41.75
CA SER A 807 28.69 12.53 -43.05
C SER A 807 27.54 13.53 -42.94
N PRO A 808 27.47 14.56 -43.81
CA PRO A 808 26.33 15.49 -43.85
C PRO A 808 24.97 14.80 -44.04
N GLU A 809 24.95 13.63 -44.66
CA GLU A 809 23.73 12.82 -44.90
C GLU A 809 23.06 12.34 -43.60
N LEU A 810 23.81 12.29 -42.48
CA LEU A 810 23.27 11.87 -41.20
C LEU A 810 22.25 12.87 -40.64
N GLY A 811 22.38 14.14 -40.99
CA GLY A 811 21.56 15.22 -40.45
C GLY A 811 21.58 15.24 -38.91
N LEU A 812 20.42 15.02 -38.29
CA LEU A 812 20.30 14.87 -36.85
C LEU A 812 20.62 13.43 -36.43
N VAL A 813 21.59 13.28 -35.54
CA VAL A 813 21.87 12.02 -34.85
C VAL A 813 21.34 12.06 -33.41
N ARG A 814 20.72 10.97 -32.98
CA ARG A 814 20.30 10.75 -31.59
C ARG A 814 21.08 9.58 -31.02
N PRO A 815 22.16 9.82 -30.27
CA PRO A 815 22.97 8.75 -29.73
C PRO A 815 22.31 8.12 -28.49
N HIS A 816 22.94 7.06 -27.99
CA HIS A 816 22.57 6.47 -26.72
C HIS A 816 23.05 7.32 -25.55
N VAL A 817 22.20 7.43 -24.52
CA VAL A 817 22.53 8.00 -23.22
C VAL A 817 22.69 6.84 -22.26
N HIS A 818 23.93 6.49 -21.96
CA HIS A 818 24.29 5.43 -21.03
C HIS A 818 24.61 5.94 -19.63
N ALA A 819 24.67 7.27 -19.42
CA ALA A 819 24.85 7.84 -18.10
C ALA A 819 23.68 7.47 -17.16
N LYS A 820 24.01 7.27 -15.88
CA LYS A 820 23.05 7.09 -14.77
C LYS A 820 23.32 8.16 -13.73
N ALA A 821 22.56 9.24 -13.81
CA ALA A 821 22.75 10.34 -12.90
C ALA A 821 21.44 10.99 -12.49
N MET A 822 21.40 11.47 -11.25
CA MET A 822 20.32 12.29 -10.74
C MET A 822 20.90 13.45 -9.94
N ILE A 823 20.40 14.66 -10.16
CA ILE A 823 20.83 15.88 -9.49
C ILE A 823 19.61 16.50 -8.81
N ALA A 824 19.74 16.86 -7.54
CA ALA A 824 18.70 17.49 -6.74
C ALA A 824 19.13 18.90 -6.32
N ASP A 825 18.35 19.90 -6.75
CA ASP A 825 18.51 21.33 -6.43
C ASP A 825 19.90 21.93 -6.72
N GLY A 826 20.74 21.27 -7.54
CA GLY A 826 22.15 21.63 -7.71
C GLY A 826 23.00 21.48 -6.43
N ARG A 827 22.48 20.80 -5.39
CA ARG A 827 23.12 20.67 -4.07
C ARG A 827 23.68 19.28 -3.80
N ALA A 828 23.07 18.26 -4.41
CA ALA A 828 23.56 16.90 -4.34
C ALA A 828 23.34 16.20 -5.68
N CYS A 829 24.22 15.26 -6.02
CA CYS A 829 24.05 14.42 -7.18
C CYS A 829 24.48 12.98 -6.93
N ALA A 830 23.79 12.06 -7.59
CA ALA A 830 24.16 10.65 -7.66
C ALA A 830 24.73 10.34 -9.04
N VAL A 831 25.84 9.60 -9.09
CA VAL A 831 26.45 9.07 -10.32
C VAL A 831 27.14 7.73 -10.06
N GLY A 832 27.03 6.79 -10.98
CA GLY A 832 27.64 5.47 -10.81
C GLY A 832 27.20 4.47 -11.87
N SER A 833 27.20 3.21 -11.49
CA SER A 833 26.78 2.12 -12.39
C SER A 833 25.28 1.84 -12.35
N ALA A 834 24.59 2.24 -11.28
CA ALA A 834 23.19 1.92 -11.02
C ALA A 834 22.20 2.63 -11.96
N ASN A 835 21.58 1.87 -12.86
CA ASN A 835 20.43 2.32 -13.66
C ASN A 835 19.27 2.78 -12.78
N LEU A 836 18.34 3.55 -13.35
CA LEU A 836 17.10 3.95 -12.69
C LEU A 836 15.97 2.95 -12.99
N ASP A 837 16.32 1.68 -13.24
CA ASP A 837 15.40 0.60 -13.61
C ASP A 837 15.33 -0.47 -12.51
N VAL A 838 14.55 -1.54 -12.77
CA VAL A 838 14.42 -2.65 -11.82
C VAL A 838 15.71 -3.46 -11.66
N THR A 839 16.58 -3.51 -12.67
CA THR A 839 17.77 -4.39 -12.61
C THR A 839 18.76 -3.84 -11.61
N ALA A 840 19.07 -2.55 -11.67
CA ALA A 840 19.98 -1.89 -10.74
C ALA A 840 19.38 -1.56 -9.36
N SER A 841 18.05 -1.70 -9.22
CA SER A 841 17.34 -1.46 -7.96
C SER A 841 17.16 -2.73 -7.12
N TYR A 842 17.19 -3.91 -7.76
CA TYR A 842 16.84 -5.17 -7.11
C TYR A 842 17.64 -6.39 -7.59
N TRP A 843 18.22 -6.40 -8.79
CA TRP A 843 18.76 -7.63 -9.40
C TRP A 843 20.30 -7.67 -9.35
N GLU A 844 20.93 -6.60 -9.82
CA GLU A 844 22.37 -6.54 -10.07
C GLU A 844 23.13 -5.95 -8.88
N ASP A 845 24.40 -6.33 -8.72
CA ASP A 845 25.28 -5.65 -7.79
C ASP A 845 25.75 -4.33 -8.40
N GLU A 846 25.63 -3.24 -7.65
CA GLU A 846 25.81 -1.88 -8.15
C GLU A 846 26.59 -1.01 -7.17
N LEU A 847 27.18 0.08 -7.69
CA LEU A 847 27.84 1.10 -6.89
C LEU A 847 27.43 2.49 -7.37
N LEU A 848 26.96 3.31 -6.43
CA LEU A 848 26.51 4.68 -6.65
C LEU A 848 27.23 5.64 -5.71
N LEU A 849 27.82 6.70 -6.27
CA LEU A 849 28.36 7.80 -5.48
C LEU A 849 27.29 8.87 -5.32
N VAL A 850 26.95 9.20 -4.06
CA VAL A 850 26.17 10.39 -3.75
C VAL A 850 27.13 11.47 -3.26
N VAL A 851 27.25 12.55 -4.03
CA VAL A 851 28.08 13.70 -3.71
C VAL A 851 27.18 14.78 -3.12
N GLU A 852 27.41 15.12 -1.85
CA GLU A 852 26.68 16.14 -1.09
C GLU A 852 27.50 17.43 -1.06
N ASP A 853 27.65 18.07 -2.22
CA ASP A 853 28.43 19.29 -2.40
C ASP A 853 27.81 20.20 -3.45
N GLU A 854 27.46 21.42 -3.08
CA GLU A 854 26.74 22.38 -3.94
C GLU A 854 27.58 22.86 -5.13
N ALA A 855 28.89 23.05 -4.93
CA ALA A 855 29.76 23.47 -6.01
C ALA A 855 29.89 22.38 -7.09
N ALA A 856 30.15 21.13 -6.69
CA ALA A 856 30.24 20.02 -7.65
C ALA A 856 28.90 19.68 -8.29
N ALA A 857 27.82 19.57 -7.51
CA ALA A 857 26.50 19.25 -8.04
C ALA A 857 25.99 20.36 -8.98
N GLY A 858 26.19 21.63 -8.62
CA GLY A 858 25.83 22.78 -9.48
C GLY A 858 26.65 22.83 -10.77
N ALA A 859 27.96 22.58 -10.71
CA ALA A 859 28.80 22.51 -11.90
C ALA A 859 28.41 21.34 -12.82
N PHE A 860 28.08 20.18 -12.25
CA PHE A 860 27.60 19.03 -13.00
C PHE A 860 26.25 19.31 -13.66
N GLU A 861 25.34 19.94 -12.93
CA GLU A 861 24.04 20.36 -13.45
C GLU A 861 24.18 21.33 -14.62
N ALA A 862 25.07 22.34 -14.51
CA ALA A 862 25.32 23.30 -15.58
C ALA A 862 25.75 22.62 -16.88
N ARG A 863 26.58 21.56 -16.79
CA ARG A 863 26.98 20.77 -17.97
C ARG A 863 25.80 20.02 -18.58
N VAL A 864 24.92 19.44 -17.76
CA VAL A 864 23.73 18.78 -18.30
C VAL A 864 22.77 19.80 -18.92
N GLN A 865 22.58 20.97 -18.31
CA GLN A 865 21.75 22.04 -18.89
C GLN A 865 22.27 22.49 -20.27
N ALA A 866 23.60 22.55 -20.46
CA ALA A 866 24.19 22.81 -21.77
C ALA A 866 23.84 21.72 -22.79
N LEU A 867 23.83 20.45 -22.39
CA LEU A 867 23.36 19.35 -23.25
C LEU A 867 21.86 19.48 -23.57
N LEU A 868 21.02 19.84 -22.59
CA LEU A 868 19.59 20.08 -22.80
C LEU A 868 19.34 21.18 -23.84
N ALA A 869 20.11 22.27 -23.78
CA ALA A 869 19.99 23.40 -24.70
C ALA A 869 20.29 23.01 -26.17
N GLY A 870 21.21 22.06 -26.38
CA GLY A 870 21.50 21.50 -27.71
C GLY A 870 20.58 20.34 -28.13
N SER A 871 19.71 19.86 -27.23
CA SER A 871 18.91 18.65 -27.42
C SER A 871 17.50 18.92 -27.92
N THR A 872 16.80 17.88 -28.38
CA THR A 872 15.40 18.01 -28.86
C THR A 872 14.43 17.89 -27.69
N ARG A 873 13.74 18.96 -27.32
CA ARG A 873 12.68 18.92 -26.30
C ARG A 873 11.49 18.09 -26.80
N VAL A 874 10.98 17.22 -25.95
CA VAL A 874 9.72 16.48 -26.19
C VAL A 874 8.55 17.45 -26.02
N ASP A 875 7.73 17.58 -27.06
CA ASP A 875 6.50 18.36 -27.01
C ASP A 875 5.28 17.44 -26.81
N ARG A 876 4.63 17.56 -25.65
CA ARG A 876 3.40 16.81 -25.33
C ARG A 876 2.21 17.16 -26.24
N ALA A 877 2.24 18.35 -26.85
CA ALA A 877 1.20 18.81 -27.77
C ALA A 877 1.42 18.29 -29.21
N ASP A 878 2.60 17.75 -29.54
CA ASP A 878 2.90 17.18 -30.85
C ASP A 878 1.98 15.96 -31.15
N PRO A 879 1.12 16.03 -32.18
CA PRO A 879 0.27 14.90 -32.56
C PRO A 879 1.06 13.64 -32.93
N ALA A 880 2.28 13.78 -33.45
CA ALA A 880 3.14 12.64 -33.77
C ALA A 880 3.65 11.96 -32.49
N TRP A 881 4.03 12.74 -31.47
CA TRP A 881 4.36 12.19 -30.15
C TRP A 881 3.15 11.46 -29.53
N GLN A 882 1.96 12.07 -29.53
CA GLN A 882 0.75 11.42 -28.99
C GLN A 882 0.40 10.10 -29.70
N ARG A 883 0.64 10.00 -31.01
CA ARG A 883 0.50 8.72 -31.73
C ARG A 883 1.54 7.69 -31.29
N ARG A 884 2.81 8.09 -31.12
CA ARG A 884 3.87 7.21 -30.62
C ARG A 884 3.58 6.68 -29.22
N VAL A 885 3.13 7.55 -28.30
CA VAL A 885 2.70 7.16 -26.94
C VAL A 885 1.66 6.04 -27.01
N ARG A 886 0.58 6.23 -27.77
CA ARG A 886 -0.46 5.21 -27.95
C ARG A 886 0.08 3.91 -28.55
N ALA A 887 1.02 4.00 -29.50
CA ALA A 887 1.60 2.82 -30.14
C ALA A 887 2.51 1.99 -29.22
N ARG A 888 3.09 2.60 -28.17
CA ARG A 888 4.01 1.92 -27.23
C ARG A 888 3.45 1.73 -25.81
N ASP A 889 2.18 2.03 -25.59
CA ASP A 889 1.54 1.88 -24.27
C ASP A 889 1.61 0.44 -23.75
N TRP A 890 1.54 -0.55 -24.64
CA TRP A 890 1.73 -1.97 -24.31
C TRP A 890 3.06 -2.26 -23.61
N ALA A 891 4.13 -1.52 -23.93
CA ALA A 891 5.46 -1.73 -23.38
C ALA A 891 5.57 -1.22 -21.94
N ARG A 892 4.67 -0.34 -21.49
CA ARG A 892 4.70 0.25 -20.15
C ARG A 892 4.66 -0.81 -19.05
N HIS A 893 3.95 -1.92 -19.28
CA HIS A 893 3.76 -2.98 -18.28
C HIS A 893 4.79 -4.10 -18.36
N TRP A 894 5.81 -3.99 -19.20
CA TRP A 894 6.94 -4.91 -19.25
C TRP A 894 7.98 -4.57 -18.16
N PRO A 895 8.65 -5.56 -17.51
CA PRO A 895 8.54 -7.01 -17.71
C PRO A 895 7.38 -7.66 -16.95
N GLY A 896 6.53 -6.88 -16.27
CA GLY A 896 5.38 -7.35 -15.49
C GLY A 896 4.45 -8.35 -16.19
N ILE A 897 4.43 -8.36 -17.53
CA ILE A 897 3.70 -9.32 -18.38
C ILE A 897 4.35 -10.72 -18.39
N LEU A 898 5.67 -10.82 -18.24
CA LEU A 898 6.40 -12.10 -18.20
C LEU A 898 6.55 -12.69 -16.79
N SER A 899 6.27 -11.90 -15.75
CA SER A 899 6.28 -12.32 -14.35
C SER A 899 4.94 -12.86 -13.86
N ILE A 900 3.99 -13.12 -14.77
CA ILE A 900 2.66 -13.72 -14.51
C ILE A 900 2.73 -15.23 -14.72
#